data_AF-A0A0Q7IG98-F1
#
_entry.id   AF-A0A0Q7IG98-F1
#
_cell.length_a   1.000
_cell.length_b   1.000
_cell.length_c   1.000
_cell.angle_alpha   90.00
_cell.angle_beta   90.00
_cell.angle_gamma   90.00
#
_symmetry.space_group_name_H-M   'P 1'
#
loop_
_entity.id
_entity.type
_entity.pdbx_description
1 polymer ?
#
loop_
_entity_poly.entity_id
_entity_poly.type
_entity_poly.pdbx_seq_one_letter_code
_entity_poly.pdbx_strand_id
1 'polypeptide(L)'
;MIRDLLKWVVPGLATVLGGTTLCLAMTSTYIADDLAQRSAAAMAAGGYDWAELSLDARDLKLMGTTTDQVRLHSAVARLSALAGVRSVTSEVTLAPMARPYALVASIDQGVLDLSGAVPDDTTRQRLLTLAGLEQAGLDLRSGMPDRRIWVSGAEFAIDQLQYFDQGEAVLSDLTVSLDGRAKSERAFRDLLIVMRAGAPAGVTLGDVNIVPALVSPYRWNASFDGKRIDISGFVPDDALAERYRTADVAGAQVATGLALGSGEPTGFADLSQSLIEQLARLEYGTASITDGQSTLAGAPATLEIAQGIVDTLEPSGTIVVLEPPRIDDYWMSATRQAGGVVVFDGYVPDEATREAFGQRDGADTSYLKLGRGTPERYRSGADFGLDALELMSEGRIALRDNVLTLAGTARSGADYDALLAMVAAGAPQGLVLARAEILAPRASAYQWTATKDAAAIALSGLVPNAADEAALLAIAGAGAMESMTYASGEPNGFVASAETAIGLLHWLRDGSVAYDGLGWTVTGTANSAIDKGAIEADFVARQLASAGWSMAVAQPPPDVPQIAPYTWSATRTGDGVSLMGHVPSQSFKSYLAVHAGESVADATELGLGAPDDFVAAATAGLDAVLALEEGEIGFDGSGWSLSGRAASEAQRDAVLAALAAATDSSGWSVAITAPAPEPVATTSYIWSATKAADGAMTFTGRVPVRSLQRFLVVRAGGEVSDETTIDPTAPPGFADDLLAALGALAALSDGSVSFDGAAWTVSGTLAGPDAAAAIDAAIAAATTPPAGWTLALTAPEPAVAPTAEAVVEPEPAVAPEPAVEPEPAAEPEPVAVNPDYAFSVRRAADAVILSGQVPSDPALRYFAAISDGDVAALSVADGAPETFLPSAETGLRALLYLSEGQLDFTRGQWSLRGVAADAGAREAVLAAIAADPGEAVWTTAIDLPPPPPEPAPPPPAEPVEPISVDISACAAPIAEFSARNSILFQSGAALIAAGSDAALDELVLDLKACPDAVVHIEGHTDADGDEALNLALSVARAEAVVNALVSRGVTPARLYAVGYGETAPIADNDTAQGKRLNRRIVVTVQPEHY
;
A
#
# COMPACT_ATOMS: atom_id res chain seq x y z
N MET A 1 -151.69 -40.57 -10.43
CA MET A 1 -151.31 -41.36 -9.23
C MET A 1 -149.84 -41.78 -9.24
N ILE A 2 -149.29 -42.32 -10.33
CA ILE A 2 -147.86 -42.77 -10.38
C ILE A 2 -146.86 -41.60 -10.29
N ARG A 3 -147.21 -40.40 -10.77
CA ARG A 3 -146.30 -39.25 -10.85
C ARG A 3 -146.00 -38.57 -9.50
N ASP A 4 -146.85 -38.76 -8.48
CA ASP A 4 -146.62 -38.20 -7.14
C ASP A 4 -145.83 -39.14 -6.22
N LEU A 5 -145.84 -40.45 -6.49
CA LEU A 5 -145.05 -41.44 -5.73
C LEU A 5 -143.54 -41.25 -5.95
N LEU A 6 -143.14 -40.86 -7.17
CA LEU A 6 -141.74 -40.65 -7.54
C LEU A 6 -141.07 -39.46 -6.83
N LYS A 7 -141.84 -38.45 -6.37
CA LYS A 7 -141.28 -37.27 -5.70
C LYS A 7 -140.74 -37.56 -4.29
N TRP A 8 -141.17 -38.66 -3.66
CA TRP A 8 -140.76 -39.06 -2.31
C TRP A 8 -139.87 -40.31 -2.30
N VAL A 9 -140.08 -41.23 -3.24
CA VAL A 9 -139.30 -42.48 -3.31
C VAL A 9 -137.86 -42.23 -3.78
N VAL A 10 -137.63 -41.34 -4.75
CA VAL A 10 -136.28 -41.11 -5.28
C VAL A 10 -135.33 -40.45 -4.26
N PRO A 11 -135.72 -39.40 -3.51
CA PRO A 11 -134.87 -38.84 -2.45
C PRO A 11 -134.62 -39.84 -1.32
N GLY A 12 -135.64 -40.60 -0.91
CA GLY A 12 -135.52 -41.64 0.13
C GLY A 12 -134.56 -42.75 -0.27
N LEU A 13 -134.67 -43.26 -1.50
CA LEU A 13 -133.78 -44.29 -2.03
C LEU A 13 -132.34 -43.78 -2.18
N ALA A 14 -132.15 -42.53 -2.65
CA ALA A 14 -130.82 -41.93 -2.77
C ALA A 14 -130.16 -41.72 -1.39
N THR A 15 -130.93 -41.35 -0.37
CA THR A 15 -130.40 -41.15 0.99
C THR A 15 -130.05 -42.48 1.67
N VAL A 16 -130.88 -43.51 1.49
CA VAL A 16 -130.58 -44.85 2.03
C VAL A 16 -129.41 -45.49 1.28
N LEU A 17 -129.41 -45.47 -0.05
CA LEU A 17 -128.28 -46.00 -0.83
C LEU A 17 -127.00 -45.23 -0.55
N GLY A 18 -127.04 -43.89 -0.57
CA GLY A 18 -125.89 -43.03 -0.32
C GLY A 18 -125.36 -43.13 1.12
N GLY A 19 -126.25 -43.22 2.11
CA GLY A 19 -125.87 -43.41 3.51
C GLY A 19 -125.29 -44.81 3.79
N THR A 20 -125.85 -45.84 3.15
CA THR A 20 -125.37 -47.23 3.30
C THR A 20 -124.04 -47.44 2.61
N THR A 21 -123.83 -46.88 1.40
CA THR A 21 -122.54 -46.95 0.72
C THR A 21 -121.46 -46.16 1.45
N LEU A 22 -121.77 -44.98 2.00
CA LEU A 22 -120.82 -44.22 2.81
C LEU A 22 -120.45 -44.96 4.11
N CYS A 23 -121.41 -45.58 4.78
CA CYS A 23 -121.16 -46.37 5.98
C CYS A 23 -120.33 -47.64 5.68
N LEU A 24 -120.61 -48.33 4.57
CA LEU A 24 -119.82 -49.47 4.10
C LEU A 24 -118.38 -49.07 3.72
N ALA A 25 -118.20 -47.91 3.10
CA ALA A 25 -116.89 -47.40 2.75
C ALA A 25 -116.05 -46.97 3.97
N MET A 26 -116.70 -46.47 5.04
CA MET A 26 -116.01 -46.08 6.27
C MET A 26 -115.75 -47.25 7.23
N THR A 27 -116.54 -48.32 7.17
CA THR A 27 -116.38 -49.48 8.06
C THR A 27 -115.45 -50.55 7.48
N SER A 28 -115.33 -50.64 6.15
CA SER A 28 -114.43 -51.60 5.49
C SER A 28 -112.95 -51.31 5.77
N THR A 29 -112.55 -50.03 5.82
CA THR A 29 -111.17 -49.62 6.11
C THR A 29 -110.79 -49.93 7.56
N TYR A 30 -111.69 -49.66 8.51
CA TYR A 30 -111.45 -49.96 9.93
C TYR A 30 -111.26 -51.45 10.22
N ILE A 31 -112.04 -52.32 9.57
CA ILE A 31 -111.93 -53.77 9.74
C ILE A 31 -110.63 -54.30 9.13
N ALA A 32 -110.25 -53.80 7.95
CA ALA A 32 -109.00 -54.20 7.30
C ALA A 32 -107.77 -53.80 8.15
N ASP A 33 -107.76 -52.58 8.69
CA ASP A 33 -106.66 -52.07 9.50
C ASP A 33 -106.51 -52.83 10.84
N ASP A 34 -107.63 -53.09 11.54
CA ASP A 34 -107.63 -53.88 12.78
C ASP A 34 -107.18 -55.34 12.53
N LEU A 35 -107.66 -55.95 11.45
CA LEU A 35 -107.29 -57.31 11.08
C LEU A 35 -105.81 -57.41 10.71
N ALA A 36 -105.30 -56.44 9.94
CA ALA A 36 -103.91 -56.36 9.56
C ALA A 36 -102.99 -56.25 10.80
N GLN A 37 -103.37 -55.41 11.77
CA GLN A 37 -102.60 -55.25 13.01
C GLN A 37 -102.56 -56.55 13.84
N ARG A 38 -103.71 -57.24 13.97
CA ARG A 38 -103.79 -58.51 14.73
C ARG A 38 -103.07 -59.65 14.03
N SER A 39 -103.18 -59.75 12.71
CA SER A 39 -102.49 -60.78 11.93
C SER A 39 -100.98 -60.58 11.95
N ALA A 40 -100.50 -59.34 11.85
CA ALA A 40 -99.09 -59.01 12.00
C ALA A 40 -98.58 -59.38 13.40
N ALA A 41 -99.30 -58.99 14.46
CA ALA A 41 -98.93 -59.33 15.84
C ALA A 41 -98.89 -60.85 16.10
N ALA A 42 -99.83 -61.60 15.51
CA ALA A 42 -99.87 -63.05 15.64
C ALA A 42 -98.65 -63.73 14.98
N MET A 43 -98.20 -63.24 13.83
CA MET A 43 -97.03 -63.77 13.12
C MET A 43 -95.72 -63.45 13.84
N ALA A 44 -95.57 -62.20 14.31
CA ALA A 44 -94.41 -61.77 15.09
C ALA A 44 -94.24 -62.61 16.37
N ALA A 45 -95.33 -62.83 17.12
CA ALA A 45 -95.32 -63.68 18.32
C ALA A 45 -95.08 -65.18 18.03
N GLY A 46 -94.99 -65.59 16.76
CA GLY A 46 -94.67 -66.95 16.34
C GLY A 46 -93.26 -67.14 15.77
N GLY A 47 -92.46 -66.07 15.68
CA GLY A 47 -91.14 -66.11 15.04
C GLY A 47 -91.22 -66.42 13.54
N TYR A 48 -92.29 -65.97 12.88
CA TYR A 48 -92.50 -66.12 11.44
C TYR A 48 -92.09 -64.85 10.69
N ASP A 49 -90.91 -64.32 10.99
CA ASP A 49 -90.42 -63.04 10.42
C ASP A 49 -90.13 -63.14 8.92
N TRP A 50 -90.07 -64.37 8.39
CA TRP A 50 -89.96 -64.68 6.97
C TRP A 50 -91.29 -64.51 6.20
N ALA A 51 -92.42 -64.41 6.91
CA ALA A 51 -93.75 -64.42 6.33
C ALA A 51 -94.33 -63.01 6.18
N GLU A 52 -94.78 -62.70 4.97
CA GLU A 52 -95.47 -61.46 4.65
C GLU A 52 -96.97 -61.72 4.46
N LEU A 53 -97.77 -60.74 4.88
CA LEU A 53 -99.22 -60.81 4.80
C LEU A 53 -99.72 -59.71 3.88
N SER A 54 -100.43 -60.08 2.83
CA SER A 54 -101.30 -59.16 2.08
C SER A 54 -102.74 -59.41 2.49
N LEU A 55 -103.48 -58.33 2.70
CA LEU A 55 -104.85 -58.37 3.21
C LEU A 55 -105.77 -57.73 2.19
N ASP A 56 -106.72 -58.50 1.66
CA ASP A 56 -107.81 -57.99 0.83
C ASP A 56 -109.13 -58.14 1.59
N ALA A 57 -109.55 -57.05 2.24
CA ALA A 57 -110.66 -56.96 3.18
C ALA A 57 -110.58 -57.96 4.35
N ARG A 58 -110.95 -59.23 4.15
CA ARG A 58 -110.94 -60.30 5.16
C ARG A 58 -110.18 -61.54 4.71
N ASP A 59 -109.64 -61.54 3.49
CA ASP A 59 -108.79 -62.62 2.99
C ASP A 59 -107.34 -62.26 3.20
N LEU A 60 -106.62 -63.21 3.78
CA LEU A 60 -105.19 -63.11 4.03
C LEU A 60 -104.46 -63.91 2.98
N LYS A 61 -103.43 -63.31 2.41
CA LYS A 61 -102.48 -63.97 1.54
C LYS A 61 -101.14 -64.03 2.25
N LEU A 62 -100.69 -65.24 2.58
CA LEU A 62 -99.41 -65.52 3.21
C LEU A 62 -98.36 -65.73 2.11
N MET A 63 -97.33 -64.91 2.09
CA MET A 63 -96.23 -64.96 1.14
C MET A 63 -94.89 -65.08 1.90
N GLY A 64 -93.83 -65.48 1.20
CA GLY A 64 -92.48 -65.56 1.76
C GLY A 64 -91.81 -66.90 1.50
N THR A 65 -90.69 -67.16 2.19
CA THR A 65 -89.87 -68.35 1.96
C THR A 65 -89.42 -68.99 3.27
N THR A 66 -89.59 -70.31 3.37
CA THR A 66 -89.28 -71.08 4.59
C THR A 66 -88.48 -72.34 4.28
N THR A 67 -87.76 -72.85 5.28
CA THR A 67 -86.88 -74.02 5.16
C THR A 67 -87.62 -75.36 5.18
N ASP A 68 -88.84 -75.40 5.71
CA ASP A 68 -89.61 -76.64 5.92
C ASP A 68 -91.12 -76.38 5.86
N GLN A 69 -91.85 -77.32 5.26
CA GLN A 69 -93.29 -77.37 5.11
C GLN A 69 -94.04 -77.34 6.46
N VAL A 70 -93.44 -77.88 7.53
CA VAL A 70 -94.03 -77.86 8.89
C VAL A 70 -94.23 -76.42 9.40
N ARG A 71 -93.26 -75.53 9.13
CA ARG A 71 -93.35 -74.11 9.52
C ARG A 71 -94.44 -73.37 8.74
N LEU A 72 -94.59 -73.67 7.45
CA LEU A 72 -95.66 -73.11 6.62
C LEU A 72 -97.04 -73.48 7.14
N HIS A 73 -97.29 -74.77 7.39
CA HIS A 73 -98.59 -75.22 7.91
C HIS A 73 -98.93 -74.58 9.25
N SER A 74 -97.93 -74.42 10.13
CA SER A 74 -98.12 -73.78 11.44
C SER A 74 -98.49 -72.30 11.32
N ALA A 75 -97.87 -71.57 10.37
CA ALA A 75 -98.19 -70.18 10.08
C ALA A 75 -99.62 -70.01 9.52
N VAL A 76 -100.00 -70.82 8.52
CA VAL A 76 -101.35 -70.79 7.92
C VAL A 76 -102.41 -71.12 8.97
N ALA A 77 -102.18 -72.15 9.79
CA ALA A 77 -103.11 -72.52 10.88
C ALA A 77 -103.29 -71.38 11.89
N ARG A 78 -102.20 -70.69 12.25
CA ARG A 78 -102.23 -69.57 13.19
C ARG A 78 -103.03 -68.37 12.66
N LEU A 79 -102.88 -68.03 11.38
CA LEU A 79 -103.64 -66.96 10.74
C LEU A 79 -105.12 -67.32 10.58
N SER A 80 -105.41 -68.57 10.24
CA SER A 80 -106.78 -69.06 10.05
C SER A 80 -107.58 -69.07 11.36
N ALA A 81 -106.91 -69.14 12.50
CA ALA A 81 -107.52 -69.11 13.83
C ALA A 81 -107.90 -67.70 14.31
N LEU A 82 -107.48 -66.64 13.62
CA LEU A 82 -107.77 -65.26 14.02
C LEU A 82 -109.24 -64.90 13.73
N ALA A 83 -109.94 -64.42 14.76
CA ALA A 83 -111.31 -63.97 14.64
C ALA A 83 -111.41 -62.78 13.67
N GLY A 84 -112.17 -62.95 12.58
CA GLY A 84 -112.33 -61.95 11.53
C GLY A 84 -111.74 -62.36 10.18
N VAL A 85 -110.80 -63.30 10.14
CA VAL A 85 -110.25 -63.85 8.89
C VAL A 85 -111.30 -64.73 8.19
N ARG A 86 -111.45 -64.59 6.87
CA ARG A 86 -112.36 -65.40 6.06
C ARG A 86 -111.63 -66.57 5.40
N SER A 87 -110.49 -66.31 4.78
CA SER A 87 -109.66 -67.33 4.14
C SER A 87 -108.19 -66.95 4.23
N VAL A 88 -107.31 -67.96 4.22
CA VAL A 88 -105.86 -67.78 4.14
C VAL A 88 -105.34 -68.55 2.93
N THR A 89 -104.78 -67.83 1.97
CA THR A 89 -104.14 -68.42 0.78
C THR A 89 -102.63 -68.34 0.96
N SER A 90 -101.90 -69.44 0.73
CA SER A 90 -100.44 -69.48 0.84
C SER A 90 -99.76 -69.50 -0.52
N GLU A 91 -98.86 -68.54 -0.74
CA GLU A 91 -97.91 -68.49 -1.86
C GLU A 91 -96.48 -68.47 -1.28
N VAL A 92 -96.16 -69.48 -0.47
CA VAL A 92 -94.86 -69.59 0.22
C VAL A 92 -93.97 -70.58 -0.52
N THR A 93 -92.70 -70.22 -0.72
CA THR A 93 -91.71 -71.07 -1.39
C THR A 93 -90.87 -71.85 -0.36
N LEU A 94 -90.50 -73.10 -0.66
CA LEU A 94 -89.61 -73.91 0.17
C LEU A 94 -88.17 -73.83 -0.39
N ALA A 95 -87.24 -73.32 0.41
CA ALA A 95 -85.85 -73.12 -0.03
C ALA A 95 -84.81 -73.46 1.06
N PRO A 96 -83.61 -73.96 0.69
CA PRO A 96 -82.52 -74.23 1.64
C PRO A 96 -82.08 -72.99 2.43
N MET A 97 -81.62 -73.16 3.66
CA MET A 97 -81.10 -72.06 4.49
C MET A 97 -79.73 -71.60 3.99
N ALA A 98 -79.50 -70.28 3.91
CA ALA A 98 -78.18 -69.67 3.68
C ALA A 98 -77.71 -68.93 4.94
N ARG A 99 -76.43 -69.12 5.31
CA ARG A 99 -75.73 -68.39 6.39
C ARG A 99 -74.23 -68.27 6.03
N PRO A 100 -73.68 -67.05 5.85
CA PRO A 100 -74.40 -65.78 5.81
C PRO A 100 -75.37 -65.70 4.62
N TYR A 101 -76.36 -64.82 4.73
CA TYR A 101 -77.29 -64.55 3.63
C TYR A 101 -76.68 -63.50 2.69
N ALA A 102 -75.94 -63.98 1.68
CA ALA A 102 -75.11 -63.14 0.84
C ALA A 102 -75.67 -62.90 -0.57
N LEU A 103 -75.61 -61.66 -1.04
CA LEU A 103 -75.77 -61.24 -2.42
C LEU A 103 -74.45 -60.62 -2.89
N VAL A 104 -73.97 -61.07 -4.03
CA VAL A 104 -72.78 -60.53 -4.69
C VAL A 104 -73.21 -59.90 -6.00
N ALA A 105 -72.83 -58.65 -6.20
CA ALA A 105 -72.98 -57.94 -7.45
C ALA A 105 -71.59 -57.50 -7.92
N SER A 106 -71.24 -57.75 -9.17
CA SER A 106 -69.94 -57.33 -9.72
C SER A 106 -70.13 -56.62 -11.05
N ILE A 107 -69.22 -55.69 -11.36
CA ILE A 107 -69.16 -55.00 -12.64
C ILE A 107 -67.74 -55.12 -13.19
N ASP A 108 -67.62 -55.45 -14.47
CA ASP A 108 -66.34 -55.47 -15.19
C ASP A 108 -66.53 -54.90 -16.59
N GLN A 109 -65.80 -53.83 -16.92
CA GLN A 109 -65.91 -53.08 -18.16
C GLN A 109 -67.36 -52.68 -18.51
N GLY A 110 -68.15 -52.33 -17.48
CA GLY A 110 -69.56 -51.95 -17.62
C GLY A 110 -70.55 -53.11 -17.75
N VAL A 111 -70.10 -54.37 -17.68
CA VAL A 111 -70.95 -55.55 -17.66
C VAL A 111 -71.24 -55.94 -16.21
N LEU A 112 -72.51 -55.89 -15.81
CA LEU A 112 -72.96 -56.24 -14.47
C LEU A 112 -73.27 -57.74 -14.38
N ASP A 113 -72.91 -58.38 -13.28
CA ASP A 113 -73.30 -59.75 -12.92
C ASP A 113 -73.85 -59.79 -11.48
N LEU A 114 -74.79 -60.70 -11.24
CA LEU A 114 -75.40 -60.91 -9.92
C LEU A 114 -75.37 -62.40 -9.55
N SER A 115 -75.00 -62.68 -8.32
CA SER A 115 -75.03 -64.05 -7.78
C SER A 115 -75.36 -64.08 -6.29
N GLY A 116 -75.82 -65.23 -5.79
CA GLY A 116 -76.04 -65.46 -4.36
C GLY A 116 -77.50 -65.76 -3.99
N ALA A 117 -77.87 -65.39 -2.77
CA ALA A 117 -79.14 -65.73 -2.15
C ALA A 117 -80.21 -64.67 -2.40
N VAL A 118 -81.41 -65.10 -2.81
CA VAL A 118 -82.61 -64.26 -2.93
C VAL A 118 -83.81 -64.89 -2.22
N PRO A 119 -84.70 -64.08 -1.64
CA PRO A 119 -85.74 -64.60 -0.77
C PRO A 119 -86.88 -65.26 -1.54
N ASP A 120 -87.34 -64.64 -2.62
CA ASP A 120 -88.41 -65.16 -3.47
C ASP A 120 -88.24 -64.68 -4.91
N ASP A 121 -89.06 -65.21 -5.82
CA ASP A 121 -88.96 -64.91 -7.24
C ASP A 121 -89.36 -63.46 -7.55
N THR A 122 -90.30 -62.88 -6.79
CA THR A 122 -90.65 -61.46 -6.92
C THR A 122 -89.45 -60.55 -6.67
N THR A 123 -88.68 -60.84 -5.61
CA THR A 123 -87.46 -60.09 -5.29
C THR A 123 -86.37 -60.35 -6.31
N ARG A 124 -86.21 -61.61 -6.78
CA ARG A 124 -85.28 -61.95 -7.87
C ARG A 124 -85.57 -61.11 -9.12
N GLN A 125 -86.81 -61.07 -9.60
CA GLN A 125 -87.20 -60.31 -10.78
C GLN A 125 -86.98 -58.80 -10.59
N ARG A 126 -87.23 -58.29 -9.38
CA ARG A 126 -86.96 -56.89 -9.03
C ARG A 126 -85.46 -56.55 -9.13
N LEU A 127 -84.58 -57.39 -8.57
CA LEU A 127 -83.13 -57.20 -8.65
C LEU A 127 -82.61 -57.36 -10.08
N LEU A 128 -83.10 -58.34 -10.85
CA LEU A 128 -82.79 -58.50 -12.28
C LEU A 128 -83.17 -57.26 -13.09
N THR A 129 -84.37 -56.72 -12.86
CA THR A 129 -84.84 -55.49 -13.53
C THR A 129 -83.98 -54.29 -13.16
N LEU A 130 -83.63 -54.13 -11.88
CA LEU A 130 -82.75 -53.06 -11.42
C LEU A 130 -81.36 -53.13 -12.06
N ALA A 131 -80.83 -54.35 -12.19
CA ALA A 131 -79.54 -54.65 -12.81
C ALA A 131 -79.57 -54.62 -14.35
N GLY A 132 -80.74 -54.57 -14.97
CA GLY A 132 -80.88 -54.68 -16.43
C GLY A 132 -80.50 -56.07 -16.99
N LEU A 133 -80.61 -57.13 -16.18
CA LEU A 133 -80.22 -58.49 -16.54
C LEU A 133 -81.45 -59.36 -16.85
N GLU A 134 -81.34 -60.21 -17.88
CA GLU A 134 -82.37 -61.21 -18.16
C GLU A 134 -82.27 -62.44 -17.25
N GLN A 135 -81.04 -62.82 -16.85
CA GLN A 135 -80.74 -63.95 -15.97
C GLN A 135 -79.51 -63.66 -15.11
N ALA A 136 -79.44 -64.29 -13.94
CA ALA A 136 -78.35 -64.15 -12.98
C ALA A 136 -78.20 -65.42 -12.12
N GLY A 137 -77.05 -65.59 -11.46
CA GLY A 137 -76.76 -66.70 -10.54
C GLY A 137 -77.45 -66.58 -9.18
N LEU A 138 -78.73 -66.18 -9.16
CA LEU A 138 -79.50 -65.91 -7.95
C LEU A 138 -80.34 -67.12 -7.55
N ASP A 139 -79.97 -67.77 -6.45
CA ASP A 139 -80.66 -68.93 -5.88
C ASP A 139 -81.71 -68.51 -4.86
N LEU A 140 -82.89 -69.15 -4.90
CA LEU A 140 -83.86 -69.01 -3.82
C LEU A 140 -83.30 -69.64 -2.54
N ARG A 141 -83.18 -68.85 -1.47
CA ARG A 141 -82.66 -69.28 -0.16
C ARG A 141 -83.50 -68.72 0.99
N SER A 142 -83.63 -69.50 2.05
CA SER A 142 -84.21 -69.10 3.33
C SER A 142 -83.15 -68.58 4.30
N GLY A 143 -83.57 -67.92 5.38
CA GLY A 143 -82.66 -67.45 6.43
C GLY A 143 -82.20 -66.01 6.27
N MET A 144 -82.89 -65.22 5.43
CA MET A 144 -82.65 -63.78 5.32
C MET A 144 -82.86 -63.09 6.68
N PRO A 145 -82.12 -62.00 6.94
CA PRO A 145 -82.41 -61.09 8.04
C PRO A 145 -83.72 -60.32 7.76
N ASP A 146 -83.94 -59.15 8.36
CA ASP A 146 -85.11 -58.33 8.04
C ASP A 146 -85.20 -58.06 6.53
N ARG A 147 -86.27 -58.56 5.90
CA ARG A 147 -86.43 -58.52 4.45
C ARG A 147 -86.41 -57.11 3.89
N ARG A 148 -87.08 -56.16 4.56
CA ARG A 148 -87.22 -54.80 4.05
C ARG A 148 -85.86 -54.10 4.09
N ILE A 149 -85.11 -54.29 5.17
CA ILE A 149 -83.76 -53.73 5.32
C ILE A 149 -82.81 -54.41 4.34
N TRP A 150 -82.89 -55.73 4.19
CA TRP A 150 -82.05 -56.49 3.25
C TRP A 150 -82.28 -56.06 1.79
N VAL A 151 -83.54 -55.95 1.35
CA VAL A 151 -83.87 -55.48 0.00
C VAL A 151 -83.35 -54.06 -0.22
N SER A 152 -83.50 -53.17 0.76
CA SER A 152 -82.92 -51.81 0.67
C SER A 152 -81.40 -51.83 0.57
N GLY A 153 -80.72 -52.75 1.27
CA GLY A 153 -79.27 -52.94 1.18
C GLY A 153 -78.84 -53.51 -0.17
N ALA A 154 -79.63 -54.44 -0.74
CA ALA A 154 -79.36 -55.05 -2.03
C ALA A 154 -79.52 -54.04 -3.18
N GLU A 155 -80.58 -53.24 -3.15
CA GLU A 155 -80.80 -52.15 -4.10
C GLU A 155 -79.67 -51.11 -4.00
N PHE A 156 -79.27 -50.74 -2.78
CA PHE A 156 -78.15 -49.84 -2.55
C PHE A 156 -76.83 -50.39 -3.11
N ALA A 157 -76.51 -51.66 -2.83
CA ALA A 157 -75.29 -52.31 -3.30
C ALA A 157 -75.19 -52.34 -4.83
N ILE A 158 -76.29 -52.69 -5.52
CA ILE A 158 -76.35 -52.71 -6.99
C ILE A 158 -76.24 -51.29 -7.55
N ASP A 159 -76.94 -50.32 -6.97
CA ASP A 159 -76.92 -48.92 -7.42
C ASP A 159 -75.52 -48.29 -7.31
N GLN A 160 -74.71 -48.70 -6.32
CA GLN A 160 -73.33 -48.19 -6.20
C GLN A 160 -72.43 -48.64 -7.35
N LEU A 161 -72.68 -49.81 -7.95
CA LEU A 161 -71.86 -50.32 -9.05
C LEU A 161 -71.90 -49.42 -10.30
N GLN A 162 -72.92 -48.56 -10.43
CA GLN A 162 -72.97 -47.58 -11.51
C GLN A 162 -71.78 -46.61 -11.51
N TYR A 163 -71.08 -46.44 -10.38
CA TYR A 163 -69.92 -45.54 -10.26
C TYR A 163 -68.60 -46.22 -10.64
N PHE A 164 -68.58 -47.54 -10.77
CA PHE A 164 -67.38 -48.34 -11.05
C PHE A 164 -67.28 -48.71 -12.54
N ASP A 165 -66.04 -48.86 -13.03
CA ASP A 165 -65.74 -49.51 -14.30
C ASP A 165 -65.43 -50.99 -14.07
N GLN A 166 -64.76 -51.28 -12.95
CA GLN A 166 -64.51 -52.61 -12.44
C GLN A 166 -64.72 -52.60 -10.92
N GLY A 167 -65.49 -53.53 -10.36
CA GLY A 167 -65.73 -53.59 -8.92
C GLY A 167 -66.75 -54.65 -8.48
N GLU A 168 -66.91 -54.80 -7.17
CA GLU A 168 -67.78 -55.76 -6.51
C GLU A 168 -68.47 -55.10 -5.31
N ALA A 169 -69.75 -55.41 -5.14
CA ALA A 169 -70.56 -55.04 -4.00
C ALA A 169 -71.12 -56.32 -3.37
N VAL A 170 -70.76 -56.57 -2.11
CA VAL A 170 -71.17 -57.76 -1.38
C VAL A 170 -72.07 -57.34 -0.23
N LEU A 171 -73.34 -57.75 -0.28
CA LEU A 171 -74.26 -57.66 0.85
C LEU A 171 -74.25 -58.99 1.59
N SER A 172 -73.63 -59.04 2.77
CA SER A 172 -73.60 -60.21 3.66
C SER A 172 -74.47 -59.93 4.89
N ASP A 173 -75.59 -60.64 5.00
CA ASP A 173 -76.67 -60.34 5.96
C ASP A 173 -77.12 -58.88 5.82
N LEU A 174 -76.80 -57.99 6.77
CA LEU A 174 -77.13 -56.55 6.70
C LEU A 174 -75.90 -55.66 6.52
N THR A 175 -74.76 -56.23 6.12
CA THR A 175 -73.50 -55.48 5.90
C THR A 175 -73.17 -55.42 4.41
N VAL A 176 -72.99 -54.20 3.89
CA VAL A 176 -72.57 -53.96 2.50
C VAL A 176 -71.08 -53.60 2.46
N SER A 177 -70.29 -54.39 1.75
CA SER A 177 -68.89 -54.09 1.41
C SER A 177 -68.78 -53.74 -0.07
N LEU A 178 -67.86 -52.85 -0.41
CA LEU A 178 -67.62 -52.36 -1.77
C LEU A 178 -66.11 -52.39 -2.06
N ASP A 179 -65.72 -52.95 -3.20
CA ASP A 179 -64.35 -52.91 -3.69
C ASP A 179 -64.36 -52.57 -5.19
N GLY A 180 -63.51 -51.65 -5.65
CA GLY A 180 -63.33 -51.46 -7.08
C GLY A 180 -62.75 -50.12 -7.51
N ARG A 181 -62.65 -49.94 -8.82
CA ARG A 181 -62.18 -48.74 -9.51
C ARG A 181 -63.32 -47.92 -10.09
N ALA A 182 -63.37 -46.63 -9.75
CA ALA A 182 -64.34 -45.70 -10.32
C ALA A 182 -64.17 -45.53 -11.84
N LYS A 183 -65.27 -45.33 -12.57
CA LYS A 183 -65.23 -45.15 -14.04
C LYS A 183 -64.81 -43.76 -14.52
N SER A 184 -64.83 -42.77 -13.62
CA SER A 184 -64.40 -41.39 -13.90
C SER A 184 -64.13 -40.64 -12.60
N GLU A 185 -63.38 -39.54 -12.66
CA GLU A 185 -63.14 -38.65 -11.52
C GLU A 185 -64.46 -38.11 -10.92
N ARG A 186 -65.43 -37.80 -11.78
CA ARG A 186 -66.77 -37.37 -11.34
C ARG A 186 -67.48 -38.48 -10.58
N ALA A 187 -67.47 -39.70 -11.12
CA ALA A 187 -68.07 -40.86 -10.47
C ALA A 187 -67.42 -41.17 -9.11
N PHE A 188 -66.09 -41.05 -9.02
CA PHE A 188 -65.37 -41.20 -7.77
C PHE A 188 -65.81 -40.18 -6.71
N ARG A 189 -65.88 -38.88 -7.09
CA ARG A 189 -66.36 -37.81 -6.19
C ARG A 189 -67.80 -38.00 -5.75
N ASP A 190 -68.69 -38.32 -6.69
CA ASP A 190 -70.10 -38.57 -6.40
C ASP A 190 -70.24 -39.75 -5.43
N LEU A 191 -69.48 -40.83 -5.64
CA LEU A 191 -69.47 -42.00 -4.77
C LEU A 191 -68.96 -41.67 -3.35
N LEU A 192 -67.92 -40.85 -3.20
CA LEU A 192 -67.45 -40.40 -1.88
C LEU A 192 -68.53 -39.61 -1.12
N ILE A 193 -69.36 -38.83 -1.82
CA ILE A 193 -70.49 -38.12 -1.21
C ILE A 193 -71.53 -39.13 -0.72
N VAL A 194 -71.85 -40.14 -1.53
CA VAL A 194 -72.79 -41.20 -1.15
C VAL A 194 -72.27 -42.00 0.05
N MET A 195 -70.99 -42.37 0.06
CA MET A 195 -70.37 -43.09 1.18
C MET A 195 -70.36 -42.27 2.48
N ARG A 196 -70.17 -40.95 2.39
CA ARG A 196 -70.25 -40.05 3.54
C ARG A 196 -71.69 -39.90 4.09
N ALA A 197 -72.69 -40.02 3.24
CA ALA A 197 -74.10 -40.04 3.67
C ALA A 197 -74.47 -41.32 4.44
N GLY A 198 -73.71 -42.41 4.24
CA GLY A 198 -73.88 -43.69 4.92
C GLY A 198 -74.87 -44.63 4.22
N ALA A 199 -74.90 -45.89 4.66
CA ALA A 199 -75.84 -46.89 4.14
C ALA A 199 -77.30 -46.62 4.59
N PRO A 200 -78.31 -47.20 3.90
CA PRO A 200 -79.71 -47.10 4.29
C PRO A 200 -79.97 -47.54 5.75
N ALA A 201 -81.03 -47.01 6.36
CA ALA A 201 -81.34 -47.29 7.76
C ALA A 201 -81.47 -48.81 8.04
N GLY A 202 -80.64 -49.31 8.96
CA GLY A 202 -80.58 -50.73 9.34
C GLY A 202 -79.52 -51.55 8.60
N VAL A 203 -78.85 -50.97 7.59
CA VAL A 203 -77.71 -51.56 6.87
C VAL A 203 -76.41 -50.94 7.39
N THR A 204 -75.37 -51.75 7.56
CA THR A 204 -74.03 -51.29 7.95
C THR A 204 -73.08 -51.34 6.76
N LEU A 205 -72.17 -50.37 6.65
CA LEU A 205 -71.04 -50.46 5.72
C LEU A 205 -69.94 -51.33 6.33
N GLY A 206 -69.46 -52.30 5.56
CA GLY A 206 -68.30 -53.11 5.88
C GLY A 206 -67.03 -52.49 5.30
N ASP A 207 -66.20 -53.30 4.65
CA ASP A 207 -65.00 -52.84 3.97
C ASP A 207 -65.36 -52.08 2.69
N VAL A 208 -64.89 -50.84 2.57
CA VAL A 208 -65.10 -49.97 1.40
C VAL A 208 -63.74 -49.55 0.85
N ASN A 209 -63.33 -50.17 -0.25
CA ASN A 209 -62.07 -49.92 -0.94
C ASN A 209 -62.33 -49.39 -2.35
N ILE A 210 -62.25 -48.08 -2.52
CA ILE A 210 -62.56 -47.42 -3.78
C ILE A 210 -61.29 -46.79 -4.34
N VAL A 211 -60.90 -47.22 -5.53
CA VAL A 211 -59.75 -46.68 -6.28
C VAL A 211 -60.24 -45.61 -7.27
N PRO A 212 -59.52 -44.48 -7.44
CA PRO A 212 -59.85 -43.48 -8.46
C PRO A 212 -59.81 -44.03 -9.89
N ALA A 213 -60.38 -43.29 -10.84
CA ALA A 213 -60.41 -43.71 -12.24
C ALA A 213 -59.01 -43.89 -12.84
N LEU A 214 -58.85 -44.90 -13.70
CA LEU A 214 -57.58 -45.17 -14.40
C LEU A 214 -57.29 -44.02 -15.37
N VAL A 215 -56.10 -43.45 -15.28
CA VAL A 215 -55.64 -42.36 -16.14
C VAL A 215 -54.42 -42.80 -16.92
N SER A 216 -54.46 -42.61 -18.24
CA SER A 216 -53.33 -42.85 -19.14
C SER A 216 -53.32 -41.76 -20.23
N PRO A 217 -52.19 -41.06 -20.46
CA PRO A 217 -50.94 -41.16 -19.72
C PRO A 217 -51.05 -40.56 -18.31
N TYR A 218 -50.41 -41.20 -17.34
CA TYR A 218 -50.34 -40.75 -15.95
C TYR A 218 -49.29 -39.63 -15.87
N ARG A 219 -49.76 -38.40 -15.63
CA ARG A 219 -48.93 -37.19 -15.63
C ARG A 219 -48.93 -36.49 -14.28
N TRP A 220 -47.74 -36.14 -13.81
CA TRP A 220 -47.50 -35.32 -12.63
C TRP A 220 -46.41 -34.30 -12.94
N ASN A 221 -46.62 -33.04 -12.58
CA ASN A 221 -45.68 -31.95 -12.82
C ASN A 221 -45.54 -31.10 -11.56
N ALA A 222 -44.33 -30.61 -11.29
CA ALA A 222 -44.04 -29.59 -10.29
C ALA A 222 -43.16 -28.49 -10.90
N SER A 223 -43.40 -27.23 -10.53
CA SER A 223 -42.55 -26.09 -10.92
C SER A 223 -42.20 -25.26 -9.71
N PHE A 224 -40.94 -24.83 -9.61
CA PHE A 224 -40.43 -23.96 -8.55
C PHE A 224 -39.91 -22.66 -9.13
N ASP A 225 -40.40 -21.53 -8.60
CA ASP A 225 -40.02 -20.18 -9.00
C ASP A 225 -39.01 -19.50 -8.05
N GLY A 226 -38.46 -20.26 -7.09
CA GLY A 226 -37.60 -19.77 -6.02
C GLY A 226 -38.32 -19.47 -4.71
N LYS A 227 -39.66 -19.47 -4.69
CA LYS A 227 -40.47 -19.24 -3.47
C LYS A 227 -41.61 -20.23 -3.30
N ARG A 228 -42.22 -20.67 -4.40
CA ARG A 228 -43.43 -21.48 -4.42
C ARG A 228 -43.26 -22.67 -5.36
N ILE A 229 -43.69 -23.84 -4.89
CA ILE A 229 -43.79 -25.06 -5.67
C ILE A 229 -45.25 -25.24 -6.08
N ASP A 230 -45.55 -25.14 -7.37
CA ASP A 230 -46.86 -25.45 -7.92
C ASP A 230 -46.87 -26.86 -8.50
N ILE A 231 -47.71 -27.73 -7.92
CA ILE A 231 -47.85 -29.13 -8.29
C ILE A 231 -49.18 -29.34 -9.01
N SER A 232 -49.17 -30.02 -10.14
CA SER A 232 -50.35 -30.33 -10.96
C SER A 232 -50.30 -31.73 -11.55
N GLY A 233 -51.46 -32.23 -12.01
CA GLY A 233 -51.59 -33.57 -12.58
C GLY A 233 -52.35 -34.52 -11.65
N PHE A 234 -51.96 -35.80 -11.66
CA PHE A 234 -52.67 -36.87 -10.96
C PHE A 234 -51.91 -37.41 -9.74
N VAL A 235 -52.67 -37.82 -8.72
CA VAL A 235 -52.18 -38.47 -7.49
C VAL A 235 -53.08 -39.67 -7.16
N PRO A 236 -52.53 -40.80 -6.66
CA PRO A 236 -53.30 -42.03 -6.41
C PRO A 236 -54.35 -41.90 -5.31
N ASP A 237 -54.11 -41.07 -4.30
CA ASP A 237 -54.99 -40.88 -3.16
C ASP A 237 -54.85 -39.50 -2.52
N ASP A 238 -55.83 -39.15 -1.68
CA ASP A 238 -55.87 -37.86 -0.96
C ASP A 238 -54.77 -37.75 0.12
N ALA A 239 -54.29 -38.88 0.65
CA ALA A 239 -53.27 -38.87 1.71
C ALA A 239 -51.94 -38.36 1.18
N LEU A 240 -51.54 -38.79 -0.02
CA LEU A 240 -50.34 -38.29 -0.69
C LEU A 240 -50.49 -36.84 -1.14
N ALA A 241 -51.69 -36.44 -1.60
CA ALA A 241 -51.98 -35.04 -1.94
C ALA A 241 -51.82 -34.10 -0.72
N GLU A 242 -52.31 -34.52 0.45
CA GLU A 242 -52.14 -33.79 1.71
C GLU A 242 -50.69 -33.80 2.19
N ARG A 243 -49.97 -34.91 1.97
CA ARG A 243 -48.54 -35.01 2.30
C ARG A 243 -47.71 -33.99 1.53
N TYR A 244 -48.02 -33.72 0.25
CA TYR A 244 -47.37 -32.64 -0.49
C TYR A 244 -47.73 -31.25 0.05
N ARG A 245 -49.00 -31.01 0.36
CA ARG A 245 -49.48 -29.71 0.85
C ARG A 245 -48.87 -29.33 2.20
N THR A 246 -48.56 -30.33 3.02
CA THR A 246 -47.99 -30.18 4.36
C THR A 246 -46.48 -30.43 4.42
N ALA A 247 -45.84 -30.74 3.28
CA ALA A 247 -44.40 -30.96 3.22
C ALA A 247 -43.65 -29.67 3.58
N ASP A 248 -42.72 -29.76 4.53
CA ASP A 248 -41.79 -28.68 4.84
C ASP A 248 -40.59 -28.77 3.91
N VAL A 249 -40.66 -28.05 2.79
CA VAL A 249 -39.62 -28.06 1.75
C VAL A 249 -38.78 -26.78 1.85
N ALA A 250 -37.94 -26.71 2.88
CA ALA A 250 -36.98 -25.61 3.10
C ALA A 250 -37.61 -24.20 3.04
N GLY A 251 -38.85 -24.04 3.50
CA GLY A 251 -39.57 -22.76 3.49
C GLY A 251 -40.29 -22.41 2.19
N ALA A 252 -40.27 -23.26 1.16
CA ALA A 252 -41.06 -23.09 -0.06
C ALA A 252 -42.55 -23.37 0.20
N GLN A 253 -43.43 -22.48 -0.28
CA GLN A 253 -44.87 -22.72 -0.20
C GLN A 253 -45.31 -23.72 -1.26
N VAL A 254 -45.97 -24.82 -0.86
CA VAL A 254 -46.50 -25.80 -1.81
C VAL A 254 -47.96 -25.52 -2.10
N ALA A 255 -48.29 -25.38 -3.38
CA ALA A 255 -49.65 -25.28 -3.87
C ALA A 255 -49.97 -26.45 -4.78
N THR A 256 -51.13 -27.07 -4.54
CA THR A 256 -51.55 -28.29 -5.23
C THR A 256 -52.79 -28.04 -6.08
N GLY A 257 -52.69 -28.25 -7.39
CA GLY A 257 -53.80 -28.39 -8.34
C GLY A 257 -53.94 -29.84 -8.81
N LEU A 258 -53.91 -30.79 -7.86
CA LEU A 258 -53.92 -32.23 -8.12
C LEU A 258 -55.34 -32.77 -8.26
N ALA A 259 -55.52 -33.71 -9.18
CA ALA A 259 -56.71 -34.53 -9.33
C ALA A 259 -56.42 -35.98 -8.91
N LEU A 260 -57.43 -36.68 -8.41
CA LEU A 260 -57.30 -38.10 -8.06
C LEU A 260 -57.38 -38.96 -9.32
N GLY A 261 -56.43 -39.88 -9.49
CA GLY A 261 -56.38 -40.82 -10.62
C GLY A 261 -55.49 -42.00 -10.29
N SER A 262 -55.82 -43.18 -10.82
CA SER A 262 -55.00 -44.39 -10.68
C SER A 262 -54.22 -44.67 -11.96
N GLY A 263 -53.20 -45.52 -11.88
CA GLY A 263 -52.30 -45.84 -12.99
C GLY A 263 -50.88 -45.29 -12.79
N GLU A 264 -50.55 -44.96 -11.55
CA GLU A 264 -49.25 -44.49 -11.12
C GLU A 264 -48.15 -45.54 -11.39
N PRO A 265 -46.95 -45.12 -11.80
CA PRO A 265 -45.82 -46.03 -11.95
C PRO A 265 -45.35 -46.58 -10.60
N THR A 266 -44.70 -47.74 -10.61
CA THR A 266 -44.13 -48.35 -9.39
C THR A 266 -43.18 -47.38 -8.69
N GLY A 267 -43.35 -47.17 -7.38
CA GLY A 267 -42.51 -46.26 -6.60
C GLY A 267 -42.85 -44.77 -6.76
N PHE A 268 -43.97 -44.43 -7.41
CA PHE A 268 -44.38 -43.05 -7.67
C PHE A 268 -44.34 -42.15 -6.44
N ALA A 269 -44.89 -42.59 -5.30
CA ALA A 269 -45.00 -41.77 -4.09
C ALA A 269 -43.63 -41.34 -3.52
N ASP A 270 -42.65 -42.24 -3.54
CA ASP A 270 -41.31 -41.94 -3.04
C ASP A 270 -40.53 -41.07 -4.05
N LEU A 271 -40.64 -41.39 -5.35
CA LEU A 271 -39.99 -40.64 -6.41
C LEU A 271 -40.49 -39.20 -6.51
N SER A 272 -41.80 -38.99 -6.54
CA SER A 272 -42.42 -37.66 -6.61
C SER A 272 -42.07 -36.81 -5.38
N GLN A 273 -42.02 -37.40 -4.20
CA GLN A 273 -41.56 -36.70 -3.00
C GLN A 273 -40.08 -36.31 -3.09
N SER A 274 -39.20 -37.23 -3.51
CA SER A 274 -37.79 -36.94 -3.73
C SER A 274 -37.60 -35.82 -4.78
N LEU A 275 -38.42 -35.78 -5.83
CA LEU A 275 -38.38 -34.72 -6.83
C LEU A 275 -38.78 -33.37 -6.26
N ILE A 276 -39.81 -33.29 -5.41
CA ILE A 276 -40.20 -32.04 -4.72
C ILE A 276 -39.06 -31.54 -3.82
N GLU A 277 -38.45 -32.45 -3.05
CA GLU A 277 -37.33 -32.13 -2.15
C GLU A 277 -36.09 -31.64 -2.91
N GLN A 278 -35.72 -32.29 -4.02
CA GLN A 278 -34.60 -31.84 -4.85
C GLN A 278 -34.92 -30.54 -5.61
N LEU A 279 -36.15 -30.38 -6.09
CA LEU A 279 -36.59 -29.17 -6.78
C LEU A 279 -36.50 -27.93 -5.88
N ALA A 280 -36.82 -28.07 -4.58
CA ALA A 280 -36.69 -26.98 -3.60
C ALA A 280 -35.25 -26.55 -3.29
N ARG A 281 -34.25 -27.38 -3.66
CA ARG A 281 -32.82 -27.03 -3.52
C ARG A 281 -32.29 -26.20 -4.69
N LEU A 282 -33.02 -26.15 -5.81
CA LEU A 282 -32.68 -25.31 -6.96
C LEU A 282 -33.13 -23.86 -6.70
N GLU A 283 -32.58 -22.87 -7.40
CA GLU A 283 -33.10 -21.49 -7.40
C GLU A 283 -34.44 -21.40 -8.15
N TYR A 284 -34.60 -22.19 -9.21
CA TYR A 284 -35.84 -22.39 -9.96
C TYR A 284 -35.74 -23.68 -10.78
N GLY A 285 -36.87 -24.23 -11.18
CA GLY A 285 -36.86 -25.45 -12.01
C GLY A 285 -38.23 -26.08 -12.23
N THR A 286 -38.22 -27.24 -12.86
CA THR A 286 -39.39 -28.09 -13.07
C THR A 286 -39.04 -29.55 -12.85
N ALA A 287 -40.02 -30.31 -12.36
CA ALA A 287 -39.96 -31.76 -12.29
C ALA A 287 -41.21 -32.34 -12.97
N SER A 288 -41.07 -33.48 -13.65
CA SER A 288 -42.21 -34.18 -14.22
C SER A 288 -42.08 -35.69 -14.10
N ILE A 289 -43.22 -36.38 -14.04
CA ILE A 289 -43.33 -37.83 -14.17
C ILE A 289 -44.42 -38.08 -15.21
N THR A 290 -44.07 -38.76 -16.31
CA THR A 290 -45.02 -39.20 -17.33
C THR A 290 -44.82 -40.68 -17.61
N ASP A 291 -45.81 -41.52 -17.30
CA ASP A 291 -45.79 -42.98 -17.53
C ASP A 291 -44.48 -43.67 -17.10
N GLY A 292 -43.94 -43.28 -15.95
CA GLY A 292 -42.72 -43.86 -15.36
C GLY A 292 -41.40 -43.24 -15.83
N GLN A 293 -41.40 -42.29 -16.76
CA GLN A 293 -40.22 -41.45 -17.04
C GLN A 293 -40.27 -40.18 -16.19
N SER A 294 -39.24 -39.96 -15.40
CA SER A 294 -39.08 -38.76 -14.57
C SER A 294 -38.01 -37.83 -15.13
N THR A 295 -38.26 -36.53 -15.03
CA THR A 295 -37.31 -35.48 -15.36
C THR A 295 -37.23 -34.44 -14.25
N LEU A 296 -36.04 -33.89 -14.03
CA LEU A 296 -35.80 -32.70 -13.21
C LEU A 296 -34.92 -31.75 -14.02
N ALA A 297 -35.36 -30.51 -14.19
CA ALA A 297 -34.59 -29.47 -14.86
C ALA A 297 -34.57 -28.19 -14.02
N GLY A 298 -33.45 -27.46 -14.05
CA GLY A 298 -33.40 -26.15 -13.40
C GLY A 298 -32.02 -25.71 -12.97
N ALA A 299 -32.01 -24.76 -12.05
CA ALA A 299 -30.89 -23.89 -11.74
C ALA A 299 -30.31 -24.18 -10.35
N PRO A 300 -29.18 -24.88 -10.21
CA PRO A 300 -28.58 -25.10 -8.90
C PRO A 300 -27.89 -23.82 -8.40
N ALA A 301 -28.00 -23.55 -7.09
CA ALA A 301 -27.33 -22.41 -6.46
C ALA A 301 -25.81 -22.64 -6.33
N THR A 302 -25.37 -23.88 -6.13
CA THR A 302 -23.95 -24.24 -6.00
C THR A 302 -23.62 -25.55 -6.72
N LEU A 303 -22.34 -25.80 -6.97
CA LEU A 303 -21.88 -27.07 -7.55
C LEU A 303 -22.17 -28.28 -6.63
N GLU A 304 -22.08 -28.09 -5.31
CA GLU A 304 -22.39 -29.13 -4.33
C GLU A 304 -23.87 -29.53 -4.38
N ILE A 305 -24.76 -28.55 -4.56
CA ILE A 305 -26.19 -28.81 -4.77
C ILE A 305 -26.41 -29.56 -6.09
N ALA A 306 -25.75 -29.12 -7.17
CA ALA A 306 -25.87 -29.79 -8.47
C ALA A 306 -25.46 -31.27 -8.40
N GLN A 307 -24.29 -31.57 -7.81
CA GLN A 307 -23.80 -32.94 -7.64
C GLN A 307 -24.72 -33.74 -6.71
N GLY A 308 -25.13 -33.16 -5.58
CA GLY A 308 -26.02 -33.82 -4.64
C GLY A 308 -27.39 -34.18 -5.23
N ILE A 309 -27.91 -33.37 -6.16
CA ILE A 309 -29.15 -33.68 -6.90
C ILE A 309 -28.92 -34.86 -7.85
N VAL A 310 -27.83 -34.85 -8.61
CA VAL A 310 -27.50 -35.95 -9.54
C VAL A 310 -27.32 -37.25 -8.78
N ASP A 311 -26.50 -37.27 -7.72
CA ASP A 311 -26.22 -38.48 -6.92
C ASP A 311 -27.49 -39.06 -6.28
N THR A 312 -28.42 -38.18 -5.86
CA THR A 312 -29.67 -38.61 -5.22
C THR A 312 -30.65 -39.20 -6.24
N LEU A 313 -30.71 -38.64 -7.45
CA LEU A 313 -31.72 -39.01 -8.45
C LEU A 313 -31.23 -40.05 -9.47
N GLU A 314 -29.92 -40.23 -9.63
CA GLU A 314 -29.34 -41.23 -10.53
C GLU A 314 -29.86 -42.66 -10.28
N PRO A 315 -29.99 -43.16 -9.04
CA PRO A 315 -30.51 -44.52 -8.77
C PRO A 315 -31.95 -44.72 -9.23
N SER A 316 -32.73 -43.63 -9.35
CA SER A 316 -34.13 -43.67 -9.80
C SER A 316 -34.29 -43.67 -11.33
N GLY A 317 -33.20 -43.45 -12.08
CA GLY A 317 -33.25 -43.30 -13.54
C GLY A 317 -33.87 -41.98 -14.01
N THR A 318 -33.96 -40.97 -13.14
CA THR A 318 -34.48 -39.64 -13.48
C THR A 318 -33.52 -38.91 -14.42
N ILE A 319 -34.05 -38.29 -15.48
CA ILE A 319 -33.27 -37.45 -16.39
C ILE A 319 -33.09 -36.08 -15.74
N VAL A 320 -31.85 -35.76 -15.35
CA VAL A 320 -31.49 -34.51 -14.68
C VAL A 320 -30.83 -33.55 -15.68
N VAL A 321 -31.40 -32.35 -15.86
CA VAL A 321 -30.91 -31.31 -16.78
C VAL A 321 -30.68 -30.01 -16.01
N LEU A 322 -29.46 -29.81 -15.51
CA LEU A 322 -29.12 -28.64 -14.71
C LEU A 322 -28.43 -27.55 -15.53
N GLU A 323 -28.82 -26.30 -15.30
CA GLU A 323 -28.04 -25.14 -15.72
C GLU A 323 -26.72 -25.06 -14.91
N PRO A 324 -25.70 -24.32 -15.39
CA PRO A 324 -24.45 -24.15 -14.64
C PRO A 324 -24.69 -23.60 -13.23
N PRO A 325 -23.92 -23.97 -12.20
CA PRO A 325 -24.11 -23.42 -10.87
C PRO A 325 -23.84 -21.90 -10.84
N ARG A 326 -24.47 -21.20 -9.90
CA ARG A 326 -24.13 -19.79 -9.64
C ARG A 326 -22.77 -19.71 -8.96
N ILE A 327 -21.95 -18.76 -9.40
CA ILE A 327 -20.62 -18.51 -8.85
C ILE A 327 -20.66 -17.14 -8.17
N ASP A 328 -20.58 -17.13 -6.85
CA ASP A 328 -20.60 -15.88 -6.08
C ASP A 328 -19.30 -15.08 -6.25
N ASP A 329 -18.17 -15.78 -6.34
CA ASP A 329 -16.85 -15.19 -6.55
C ASP A 329 -16.42 -15.33 -8.01
N TYR A 330 -17.05 -14.54 -8.87
CA TYR A 330 -16.93 -14.69 -10.31
C TYR A 330 -15.61 -14.10 -10.82
N TRP A 331 -14.71 -14.95 -11.31
CA TRP A 331 -13.42 -14.52 -11.84
C TRP A 331 -13.01 -15.26 -13.12
N MET A 332 -12.14 -14.62 -13.88
CA MET A 332 -11.46 -15.17 -15.06
C MET A 332 -10.04 -14.64 -15.08
N SER A 333 -9.09 -15.45 -15.53
CA SER A 333 -7.78 -14.96 -15.94
C SER A 333 -7.35 -15.55 -17.28
N ALA A 334 -6.57 -14.81 -18.04
CA ALA A 334 -5.92 -15.29 -19.24
C ALA A 334 -4.43 -14.96 -19.17
N THR A 335 -3.58 -15.97 -19.38
CA THR A 335 -2.11 -15.82 -19.29
C THR A 335 -1.47 -16.20 -20.61
N ARG A 336 -0.78 -15.26 -21.25
CA ARG A 336 0.00 -15.47 -22.47
C ARG A 336 1.42 -15.86 -22.11
N GLN A 337 1.85 -17.04 -22.57
CA GLN A 337 3.18 -17.61 -22.31
C GLN A 337 4.17 -17.31 -23.44
N ALA A 338 5.46 -17.57 -23.19
CA ALA A 338 6.60 -17.37 -24.10
C ALA A 338 6.54 -18.07 -25.49
N GLY A 339 5.45 -18.82 -25.78
CA GLY A 339 5.20 -19.47 -27.07
C GLY A 339 3.95 -18.97 -27.80
N GLY A 340 3.30 -17.91 -27.30
CA GLY A 340 2.07 -17.36 -27.86
C GLY A 340 0.79 -18.06 -27.42
N VAL A 341 0.87 -19.13 -26.62
CA VAL A 341 -0.29 -19.81 -26.04
C VAL A 341 -0.90 -18.93 -24.94
N VAL A 342 -2.22 -18.76 -24.97
CA VAL A 342 -3.02 -18.01 -24.00
C VAL A 342 -3.87 -18.99 -23.20
N VAL A 343 -3.45 -19.29 -21.97
CA VAL A 343 -4.19 -20.20 -21.09
C VAL A 343 -5.25 -19.42 -20.33
N PHE A 344 -6.51 -19.80 -20.52
CA PHE A 344 -7.64 -19.25 -19.78
C PHE A 344 -7.96 -20.11 -18.57
N ASP A 345 -8.32 -19.47 -17.46
CA ASP A 345 -8.77 -20.12 -16.22
C ASP A 345 -9.91 -19.31 -15.58
N GLY A 346 -10.74 -19.95 -14.76
CA GLY A 346 -11.91 -19.34 -14.11
C GLY A 346 -13.24 -19.72 -14.76
N TYR A 347 -14.17 -18.76 -14.84
CA TYR A 347 -15.58 -19.01 -15.16
C TYR A 347 -16.10 -18.19 -16.35
N VAL A 348 -16.99 -18.77 -17.15
CA VAL A 348 -17.70 -18.13 -18.28
C VAL A 348 -19.22 -18.38 -18.21
N PRO A 349 -20.05 -17.40 -18.61
CA PRO A 349 -21.51 -17.46 -18.45
C PRO A 349 -22.15 -18.65 -19.17
N ASP A 350 -21.65 -18.92 -20.36
CA ASP A 350 -22.24 -19.83 -21.32
C ASP A 350 -21.19 -20.38 -22.29
N GLU A 351 -21.61 -21.40 -23.04
CA GLU A 351 -20.76 -22.07 -24.02
C GLU A 351 -20.35 -21.15 -25.16
N ALA A 352 -21.25 -20.27 -25.61
CA ALA A 352 -20.97 -19.34 -26.71
C ALA A 352 -19.82 -18.39 -26.37
N THR A 353 -19.73 -17.94 -25.12
CA THR A 353 -18.65 -17.09 -24.62
C THR A 353 -17.33 -17.84 -24.58
N ARG A 354 -17.35 -19.11 -24.13
CA ARG A 354 -16.17 -19.99 -24.12
C ARG A 354 -15.63 -20.23 -25.52
N GLU A 355 -16.52 -20.53 -26.47
CA GLU A 355 -16.18 -20.70 -27.88
C GLU A 355 -15.59 -19.42 -28.47
N ALA A 356 -16.17 -18.25 -28.17
CA ALA A 356 -15.65 -16.96 -28.64
C ALA A 356 -14.24 -16.67 -28.13
N PHE A 357 -13.90 -17.03 -26.89
CA PHE A 357 -12.51 -16.93 -26.40
C PHE A 357 -11.59 -17.93 -27.08
N GLY A 358 -12.08 -19.14 -27.39
CA GLY A 358 -11.31 -20.15 -28.13
C GLY A 358 -10.98 -19.79 -29.59
N GLN A 359 -11.63 -18.77 -30.16
CA GLN A 359 -11.30 -18.27 -31.50
C GLN A 359 -10.10 -17.28 -31.51
N ARG A 360 -9.61 -16.85 -30.34
CA ARG A 360 -8.42 -15.99 -30.26
C ARG A 360 -7.15 -16.78 -30.52
N ASP A 361 -6.13 -16.11 -31.07
CA ASP A 361 -4.87 -16.76 -31.44
C ASP A 361 -4.16 -17.36 -30.21
N GLY A 362 -3.77 -18.63 -30.30
CA GLY A 362 -3.13 -19.37 -29.22
C GLY A 362 -4.01 -19.69 -28.00
N ALA A 363 -5.33 -19.48 -28.04
CA ALA A 363 -6.21 -19.69 -26.89
C ALA A 363 -6.37 -21.16 -26.48
N ASP A 364 -6.12 -21.45 -25.20
CA ASP A 364 -6.47 -22.70 -24.52
C ASP A 364 -7.56 -22.43 -23.47
N THR A 365 -8.80 -22.80 -23.79
CA THR A 365 -9.98 -22.61 -22.93
C THR A 365 -10.32 -23.85 -22.11
N SER A 366 -9.44 -24.86 -22.07
CA SER A 366 -9.70 -26.14 -21.42
C SER A 366 -9.96 -26.04 -19.91
N TYR A 367 -9.47 -24.98 -19.25
CA TYR A 367 -9.65 -24.76 -17.81
C TYR A 367 -10.82 -23.81 -17.48
N LEU A 368 -11.48 -23.23 -18.49
CA LEU A 368 -12.69 -22.42 -18.27
C LEU A 368 -13.88 -23.30 -17.94
N LYS A 369 -14.56 -22.96 -16.84
CA LYS A 369 -15.77 -23.64 -16.36
C LYS A 369 -17.01 -22.80 -16.65
N LEU A 370 -18.13 -23.46 -16.93
CA LEU A 370 -19.41 -22.76 -17.06
C LEU A 370 -19.91 -22.39 -15.66
N GLY A 371 -20.39 -21.16 -15.49
CA GLY A 371 -20.95 -20.66 -14.24
C GLY A 371 -21.88 -19.47 -14.48
N ARG A 372 -22.97 -19.38 -13.73
CA ARG A 372 -23.90 -18.23 -13.79
C ARG A 372 -23.55 -17.21 -12.70
N GLY A 373 -24.13 -16.01 -12.77
CA GLY A 373 -23.80 -14.91 -11.85
C GLY A 373 -22.77 -13.94 -12.41
N THR A 374 -22.60 -13.93 -13.74
CA THR A 374 -21.64 -13.10 -14.44
C THR A 374 -21.87 -11.60 -14.16
N PRO A 375 -20.82 -10.84 -13.80
CA PRO A 375 -20.91 -9.39 -13.61
C PRO A 375 -21.40 -8.65 -14.87
N GLU A 376 -22.12 -7.54 -14.71
CA GLU A 376 -22.71 -6.78 -15.84
C GLU A 376 -21.67 -6.38 -16.91
N ARG A 377 -20.42 -6.12 -16.51
CA ARG A 377 -19.32 -5.66 -17.38
C ARG A 377 -18.30 -6.74 -17.70
N TYR A 378 -18.60 -8.00 -17.41
CA TYR A 378 -17.69 -9.12 -17.63
C TYR A 378 -17.15 -9.17 -19.06
N ARG A 379 -18.04 -9.16 -20.06
CA ARG A 379 -17.63 -9.29 -21.47
C ARG A 379 -16.75 -8.12 -21.92
N SER A 380 -17.13 -6.89 -21.60
CA SER A 380 -16.34 -5.70 -21.92
C SER A 380 -14.98 -5.67 -21.22
N GLY A 381 -14.92 -6.12 -19.96
CA GLY A 381 -13.65 -6.19 -19.23
C GLY A 381 -12.74 -7.31 -19.74
N ALA A 382 -13.34 -8.45 -20.08
CA ALA A 382 -12.64 -9.56 -20.70
C ALA A 382 -12.04 -9.16 -22.06
N ASP A 383 -12.84 -8.56 -22.94
CA ASP A 383 -12.37 -8.14 -24.26
C ASP A 383 -11.28 -7.06 -24.14
N PHE A 384 -11.44 -6.05 -23.28
CA PHE A 384 -10.40 -5.03 -23.05
C PHE A 384 -9.09 -5.65 -22.54
N GLY A 385 -9.15 -6.57 -21.58
CA GLY A 385 -7.96 -7.26 -21.09
C GLY A 385 -7.31 -8.16 -22.15
N LEU A 386 -8.11 -8.88 -22.94
CA LEU A 386 -7.60 -9.75 -24.00
C LEU A 386 -6.98 -8.93 -25.14
N ASP A 387 -7.55 -7.78 -25.49
CA ASP A 387 -6.97 -6.87 -26.49
C ASP A 387 -5.64 -6.30 -26.00
N ALA A 388 -5.51 -5.97 -24.70
CA ALA A 388 -4.23 -5.62 -24.10
C ALA A 388 -3.23 -6.80 -24.15
N LEU A 389 -3.69 -8.02 -23.86
CA LEU A 389 -2.86 -9.22 -23.86
C LEU A 389 -2.33 -9.56 -25.25
N GLU A 390 -3.06 -9.21 -26.32
CA GLU A 390 -2.60 -9.37 -27.70
C GLU A 390 -1.38 -8.49 -28.02
N LEU A 391 -1.26 -7.31 -27.39
CA LEU A 391 -0.11 -6.40 -27.52
C LEU A 391 1.11 -6.86 -26.70
N MET A 392 0.98 -7.92 -25.90
CA MET A 392 2.03 -8.44 -25.01
C MET A 392 2.71 -9.69 -25.61
N SER A 393 4.03 -9.79 -25.43
CA SER A 393 4.79 -11.00 -25.74
C SER A 393 4.49 -12.09 -24.73
N GLU A 394 4.45 -11.72 -23.46
CA GLU A 394 4.05 -12.52 -22.31
C GLU A 394 3.27 -11.64 -21.35
N GLY A 395 2.25 -12.16 -20.70
CA GLY A 395 1.45 -11.36 -19.78
C GLY A 395 0.28 -12.12 -19.19
N ARG A 396 -0.42 -11.46 -18.28
CA ARG A 396 -1.60 -11.96 -17.60
C ARG A 396 -2.61 -10.86 -17.45
N ILE A 397 -3.86 -11.23 -17.68
CA ILE A 397 -5.02 -10.46 -17.31
C ILE A 397 -5.84 -11.24 -16.30
N ALA A 398 -6.39 -10.56 -15.31
CA ALA A 398 -7.34 -11.14 -14.38
C ALA A 398 -8.50 -10.17 -14.18
N LEU A 399 -9.70 -10.71 -14.25
CA LEU A 399 -10.95 -10.00 -14.05
C LEU A 399 -11.70 -10.71 -12.93
N ARG A 400 -12.01 -9.97 -11.87
CA ARG A 400 -12.82 -10.45 -10.74
C ARG A 400 -13.85 -9.38 -10.43
N ASP A 401 -15.13 -9.74 -10.50
CA ASP A 401 -16.24 -8.79 -10.51
C ASP A 401 -16.06 -7.70 -11.59
N ASN A 402 -15.79 -6.46 -11.16
CA ASN A 402 -15.53 -5.31 -12.03
C ASN A 402 -14.08 -4.82 -11.95
N VAL A 403 -13.20 -5.56 -11.26
CA VAL A 403 -11.80 -5.20 -11.07
C VAL A 403 -10.93 -5.96 -12.07
N LEU A 404 -10.22 -5.21 -12.89
CA LEU A 404 -9.28 -5.72 -13.88
C LEU A 404 -7.84 -5.45 -13.43
N THR A 405 -6.97 -6.43 -13.61
CA THR A 405 -5.52 -6.27 -13.49
C THR A 405 -4.83 -6.72 -14.77
N LEU A 406 -3.81 -5.96 -15.19
CA LEU A 406 -2.99 -6.21 -16.36
C LEU A 406 -1.53 -6.28 -15.92
N ALA A 407 -0.79 -7.29 -16.34
CA ALA A 407 0.65 -7.36 -16.13
C ALA A 407 1.31 -8.08 -17.30
N GLY A 408 2.44 -7.59 -17.79
CA GLY A 408 3.16 -8.28 -18.87
C GLY A 408 4.18 -7.41 -19.58
N THR A 409 4.82 -7.99 -20.59
CA THR A 409 5.85 -7.36 -21.41
C THR A 409 5.28 -7.12 -22.80
N ALA A 410 5.34 -5.88 -23.30
CA ALA A 410 4.91 -5.56 -24.66
C ALA A 410 5.69 -6.37 -25.72
N ARG A 411 5.11 -6.61 -26.90
CA ARG A 411 5.81 -7.32 -28.00
C ARG A 411 6.83 -6.43 -28.70
N SER A 412 6.56 -5.14 -28.79
CA SER A 412 7.38 -4.13 -29.47
C SER A 412 7.21 -2.76 -28.81
N GLY A 413 8.07 -1.79 -29.15
CA GLY A 413 7.96 -0.43 -28.61
C GLY A 413 6.63 0.23 -29.00
N ALA A 414 6.17 0.01 -30.24
CA ALA A 414 4.87 0.51 -30.69
C ALA A 414 3.69 -0.15 -29.93
N ASP A 415 3.80 -1.43 -29.58
CA ASP A 415 2.80 -2.10 -28.74
C ASP A 415 2.83 -1.58 -27.30
N TYR A 416 4.02 -1.23 -26.79
CA TYR A 416 4.18 -0.60 -25.47
C TYR A 416 3.48 0.76 -25.41
N ASP A 417 3.69 1.61 -26.43
CA ASP A 417 3.00 2.90 -26.55
C ASP A 417 1.48 2.72 -26.64
N ALA A 418 1.02 1.75 -27.43
CA ALA A 418 -0.40 1.43 -27.56
C ALA A 418 -1.02 0.95 -26.22
N LEU A 419 -0.27 0.18 -25.43
CA LEU A 419 -0.68 -0.26 -24.10
C LEU A 419 -0.74 0.90 -23.11
N LEU A 420 0.25 1.80 -23.10
CA LEU A 420 0.22 3.00 -22.26
C LEU A 420 -0.95 3.91 -22.63
N ALA A 421 -1.20 4.13 -23.93
CA ALA A 421 -2.35 4.89 -24.41
C ALA A 421 -3.68 4.26 -24.00
N MET A 422 -3.77 2.92 -24.06
CA MET A 422 -4.94 2.16 -23.61
C MET A 422 -5.19 2.32 -22.11
N VAL A 423 -4.14 2.25 -21.29
CA VAL A 423 -4.24 2.45 -19.83
C VAL A 423 -4.60 3.90 -19.49
N ALA A 424 -3.99 4.88 -20.18
CA ALA A 424 -4.27 6.31 -19.97
C ALA A 424 -5.70 6.70 -20.37
N ALA A 425 -6.27 6.05 -21.40
CA ALA A 425 -7.68 6.21 -21.76
C ALA A 425 -8.65 5.70 -20.67
N GLY A 426 -8.16 4.87 -19.75
CA GLY A 426 -8.91 4.26 -18.66
C GLY A 426 -9.68 3.01 -19.09
N ALA A 427 -10.07 2.20 -18.09
CA ALA A 427 -10.94 1.06 -18.33
C ALA A 427 -12.34 1.50 -18.79
N PRO A 428 -13.07 0.65 -19.55
CA PRO A 428 -14.46 0.94 -19.93
C PRO A 428 -15.34 1.27 -18.71
N GLN A 429 -16.37 2.12 -18.91
CA GLN A 429 -17.23 2.61 -17.81
C GLN A 429 -17.76 1.48 -16.93
N GLY A 430 -17.56 1.62 -15.62
CA GLY A 430 -17.99 0.64 -14.60
C GLY A 430 -16.96 -0.44 -14.29
N LEU A 431 -15.80 -0.45 -14.95
CA LEU A 431 -14.65 -1.27 -14.57
C LEU A 431 -13.60 -0.43 -13.83
N VAL A 432 -12.86 -1.08 -12.93
CA VAL A 432 -11.73 -0.50 -12.21
C VAL A 432 -10.47 -1.23 -12.65
N LEU A 433 -9.55 -0.52 -13.31
CA LEU A 433 -8.21 -1.03 -13.56
C LEU A 433 -7.37 -0.84 -12.28
N ALA A 434 -7.32 -1.87 -11.44
CA ALA A 434 -6.67 -1.77 -10.13
C ALA A 434 -5.14 -1.80 -10.22
N ARG A 435 -4.59 -2.46 -11.24
CA ARG A 435 -3.14 -2.59 -11.45
C ARG A 435 -2.84 -2.76 -12.93
N ALA A 436 -1.86 -2.03 -13.43
CA ALA A 436 -1.34 -2.15 -14.80
C ALA A 436 0.20 -2.11 -14.77
N GLU A 437 0.82 -3.28 -14.84
CA GLU A 437 2.27 -3.43 -14.85
C GLU A 437 2.75 -3.83 -16.24
N ILE A 438 3.02 -2.82 -17.07
CA ILE A 438 3.43 -3.02 -18.44
C ILE A 438 4.93 -2.76 -18.53
N LEU A 439 5.68 -3.76 -18.98
CA LEU A 439 7.11 -3.70 -19.22
C LEU A 439 7.38 -3.48 -20.71
N ALA A 440 8.39 -2.68 -21.02
CA ALA A 440 8.88 -2.49 -22.39
C ALA A 440 9.51 -3.78 -22.94
N PRO A 441 9.44 -4.04 -24.26
CA PRO A 441 10.01 -5.25 -24.86
C PRO A 441 11.52 -5.32 -24.60
N ARG A 442 12.05 -6.53 -24.38
CA ARG A 442 13.49 -6.69 -24.17
C ARG A 442 14.26 -6.52 -25.48
N ALA A 443 15.14 -5.53 -25.55
CA ALA A 443 16.04 -5.33 -26.68
C ALA A 443 17.09 -6.44 -26.75
N SER A 444 17.43 -6.88 -27.96
CA SER A 444 18.54 -7.81 -28.21
C SER A 444 19.91 -7.15 -28.06
N ALA A 445 19.99 -5.84 -28.30
CA ALA A 445 21.15 -5.00 -28.06
C ALA A 445 20.68 -3.64 -27.55
N TYR A 446 21.10 -3.27 -26.34
CA TYR A 446 20.71 -2.01 -25.72
C TYR A 446 21.70 -0.91 -26.07
N GLN A 447 21.25 0.14 -26.74
CA GLN A 447 22.09 1.26 -27.18
C GLN A 447 21.43 2.58 -26.86
N TRP A 448 22.23 3.54 -26.41
CA TRP A 448 21.78 4.89 -26.06
C TRP A 448 22.88 5.90 -26.38
N THR A 449 22.52 7.10 -26.80
CA THR A 449 23.48 8.15 -27.15
C THR A 449 22.94 9.54 -26.83
N ALA A 450 23.79 10.36 -26.23
CA ALA A 450 23.60 11.80 -26.08
C ALA A 450 24.67 12.55 -26.88
N THR A 451 24.26 13.46 -27.75
CA THR A 451 25.17 14.29 -28.56
C THR A 451 24.95 15.76 -28.26
N LYS A 452 26.03 16.51 -28.07
CA LYS A 452 26.01 17.96 -27.87
C LYS A 452 26.66 18.66 -29.06
N ASP A 453 25.90 19.56 -29.67
CA ASP A 453 26.42 20.54 -30.63
C ASP A 453 26.48 21.94 -30.00
N ALA A 454 26.77 22.97 -30.81
CA ALA A 454 26.90 24.34 -30.32
C ALA A 454 25.59 24.95 -29.78
N ALA A 455 24.44 24.32 -29.99
CA ALA A 455 23.12 24.84 -29.66
C ALA A 455 22.36 24.00 -28.63
N ALA A 456 22.40 22.66 -28.71
CA ALA A 456 21.57 21.79 -27.87
C ALA A 456 22.15 20.38 -27.67
N ILE A 457 21.56 19.65 -26.74
CA ILE A 457 21.79 18.21 -26.52
C ILE A 457 20.67 17.43 -27.22
N ALA A 458 21.03 16.43 -28.03
CA ALA A 458 20.10 15.48 -28.63
C ALA A 458 20.26 14.11 -27.99
N LEU A 459 19.15 13.53 -27.54
CA LEU A 459 19.08 12.20 -26.93
C LEU A 459 18.44 11.21 -27.90
N SER A 460 19.04 10.02 -28.04
CA SER A 460 18.58 8.99 -28.98
C SER A 460 18.90 7.58 -28.47
N GLY A 461 18.15 6.59 -28.97
CA GLY A 461 18.35 5.17 -28.63
C GLY A 461 17.23 4.60 -27.76
N LEU A 462 17.57 3.68 -26.88
CA LEU A 462 16.64 2.93 -26.04
C LEU A 462 16.60 3.50 -24.63
N VAL A 463 15.39 3.59 -24.06
CA VAL A 463 15.13 3.99 -22.68
C VAL A 463 14.13 3.01 -22.04
N PRO A 464 14.22 2.69 -20.74
CA PRO A 464 13.41 1.62 -20.16
C PRO A 464 11.91 1.93 -20.10
N ASN A 465 11.56 3.19 -19.82
CA ASN A 465 10.20 3.66 -19.66
C ASN A 465 10.11 5.19 -19.86
N ALA A 466 8.89 5.72 -19.88
CA ALA A 466 8.61 7.15 -20.10
C ALA A 466 9.07 8.05 -18.93
N ALA A 467 9.14 7.53 -17.70
CA ALA A 467 9.60 8.32 -16.56
C ALA A 467 11.11 8.60 -16.65
N ASP A 468 11.89 7.59 -17.01
CA ASP A 468 13.33 7.72 -17.25
C ASP A 468 13.61 8.66 -18.43
N GLU A 469 12.80 8.59 -19.50
CA GLU A 469 12.91 9.53 -20.62
C GLU A 469 12.72 10.98 -20.19
N ALA A 470 11.65 11.25 -19.42
CA ALA A 470 11.35 12.58 -18.90
C ALA A 470 12.46 13.10 -17.98
N ALA A 471 13.02 12.24 -17.12
CA ALA A 471 14.14 12.59 -16.24
C ALA A 471 15.39 12.97 -17.04
N LEU A 472 15.76 12.18 -18.06
CA LEU A 472 16.92 12.46 -18.89
C LEU A 472 16.73 13.75 -19.72
N LEU A 473 15.53 14.02 -20.22
CA LEU A 473 15.23 15.27 -20.93
C LEU A 473 15.31 16.49 -20.02
N ALA A 474 14.85 16.38 -18.77
CA ALA A 474 14.98 17.45 -17.79
C ALA A 474 16.45 17.82 -17.53
N ILE A 475 17.33 16.82 -17.46
CA ILE A 475 18.78 17.01 -17.24
C ILE A 475 19.48 17.55 -18.50
N ALA A 476 19.03 17.16 -19.69
CA ALA A 476 19.56 17.68 -20.96
C ALA A 476 19.25 19.17 -21.19
N GLY A 477 18.22 19.71 -20.52
CA GLY A 477 17.89 21.13 -20.51
C GLY A 477 16.89 21.56 -21.60
N ALA A 478 16.38 22.79 -21.46
CA ALA A 478 15.37 23.34 -22.36
C ALA A 478 15.91 23.47 -23.81
N GLY A 479 15.22 22.83 -24.76
CA GLY A 479 15.64 22.79 -26.17
C GLY A 479 16.36 21.52 -26.59
N ALA A 480 16.46 20.51 -25.70
CA ALA A 480 16.91 19.18 -26.07
C ALA A 480 16.01 18.55 -27.16
N MET A 481 16.59 17.76 -28.04
CA MET A 481 15.84 17.00 -29.06
C MET A 481 15.78 15.52 -28.66
N GLU A 482 14.58 14.93 -28.63
CA GLU A 482 14.40 13.49 -28.41
C GLU A 482 14.12 12.67 -29.68
N SER A 483 14.68 11.47 -29.72
CA SER A 483 14.33 10.40 -30.67
C SER A 483 14.45 9.01 -30.03
N MET A 484 14.16 8.94 -28.74
CA MET A 484 14.27 7.71 -27.95
C MET A 484 13.06 6.79 -28.19
N THR A 485 13.22 5.50 -27.90
CA THR A 485 12.16 4.49 -27.97
C THR A 485 12.25 3.55 -26.77
N TYR A 486 11.13 2.94 -26.38
CA TYR A 486 11.08 2.13 -25.17
C TYR A 486 11.49 0.67 -25.41
N ALA A 487 12.48 0.21 -24.65
CA ALA A 487 12.85 -1.19 -24.55
C ALA A 487 13.54 -1.45 -23.21
N SER A 488 13.43 -2.68 -22.71
CA SER A 488 14.20 -3.16 -21.55
C SER A 488 15.48 -3.88 -21.99
N GLY A 489 16.38 -4.15 -21.06
CA GLY A 489 17.71 -4.72 -21.32
C GLY A 489 18.86 -3.75 -21.08
N GLU A 490 18.55 -2.65 -20.41
CA GLU A 490 19.46 -1.63 -19.92
C GLU A 490 20.53 -2.23 -18.99
N PRO A 491 21.75 -1.65 -18.96
CA PRO A 491 22.75 -2.02 -17.97
C PRO A 491 22.29 -1.65 -16.54
N ASN A 492 22.82 -2.36 -15.54
CA ASN A 492 22.61 -2.00 -14.14
C ASN A 492 23.05 -0.55 -13.88
N GLY A 493 22.17 0.26 -13.28
CA GLY A 493 22.45 1.68 -13.03
C GLY A 493 22.46 2.54 -14.30
N PHE A 494 21.73 2.14 -15.34
CA PHE A 494 21.63 2.87 -16.61
C PHE A 494 21.30 4.35 -16.41
N VAL A 495 20.24 4.68 -15.63
CA VAL A 495 19.80 6.06 -15.43
C VAL A 495 20.94 6.90 -14.83
N ALA A 496 21.50 6.49 -13.69
CA ALA A 496 22.64 7.20 -13.07
C ALA A 496 23.86 7.34 -14.00
N SER A 497 24.10 6.35 -14.85
CA SER A 497 25.16 6.40 -15.87
C SER A 497 24.83 7.40 -16.99
N ALA A 498 23.57 7.44 -17.44
CA ALA A 498 23.08 8.41 -18.43
C ALA A 498 23.07 9.84 -17.88
N GLU A 499 22.72 10.04 -16.61
CA GLU A 499 22.83 11.33 -15.91
C GLU A 499 24.28 11.82 -15.86
N THR A 500 25.20 10.91 -15.50
CA THR A 500 26.64 11.20 -15.52
C THR A 500 27.10 11.55 -16.94
N ALA A 501 26.63 10.80 -17.96
CA ALA A 501 26.94 11.06 -19.36
C ALA A 501 26.52 12.47 -19.79
N ILE A 502 25.29 12.89 -19.47
CA ILE A 502 24.76 14.22 -19.81
C ILE A 502 25.51 15.31 -19.02
N GLY A 503 25.86 15.05 -17.76
CA GLY A 503 26.69 15.95 -16.95
C GLY A 503 28.05 16.24 -17.59
N LEU A 504 28.74 15.20 -18.08
CA LEU A 504 30.03 15.35 -18.75
C LEU A 504 29.95 16.17 -20.06
N LEU A 505 28.82 16.11 -20.78
CA LEU A 505 28.61 16.94 -21.98
C LEU A 505 28.63 18.44 -21.67
N HIS A 506 28.32 18.88 -20.44
CA HIS A 506 28.39 20.30 -20.08
C HIS A 506 29.81 20.87 -20.15
N TRP A 507 30.82 20.03 -19.92
CA TRP A 507 32.25 20.39 -19.97
C TRP A 507 32.85 20.33 -21.39
N LEU A 508 32.07 19.85 -22.37
CA LEU A 508 32.45 19.78 -23.77
C LEU A 508 31.84 20.93 -24.58
N ARG A 509 32.60 21.45 -25.54
CA ARG A 509 32.14 22.41 -26.56
C ARG A 509 31.30 21.73 -27.63
N ASP A 510 31.76 20.56 -28.06
CA ASP A 510 31.13 19.67 -29.03
C ASP A 510 31.52 18.24 -28.65
N GLY A 511 30.60 17.27 -28.71
CA GLY A 511 30.91 15.90 -28.31
C GLY A 511 29.72 14.96 -28.23
N SER A 512 29.99 13.70 -27.92
CA SER A 512 28.97 12.67 -27.68
C SER A 512 29.36 11.72 -26.56
N VAL A 513 28.35 11.22 -25.88
CA VAL A 513 28.45 10.06 -24.99
C VAL A 513 27.54 8.97 -25.51
N ALA A 514 28.07 7.76 -25.68
CA ALA A 514 27.31 6.63 -26.19
C ALA A 514 27.53 5.38 -25.33
N TYR A 515 26.45 4.62 -25.12
CA TYR A 515 26.49 3.26 -24.63
C TYR A 515 26.21 2.30 -25.78
N ASP A 516 27.14 1.39 -26.07
CA ASP A 516 27.09 0.49 -27.24
C ASP A 516 26.56 -0.92 -26.93
N GLY A 517 26.21 -1.18 -25.67
CA GLY A 517 25.82 -2.50 -25.16
C GLY A 517 26.88 -3.16 -24.28
N LEU A 518 28.12 -2.65 -24.29
CA LEU A 518 29.24 -3.17 -23.50
C LEU A 518 29.84 -2.13 -22.56
N GLY A 519 29.92 -0.88 -23.01
CA GLY A 519 30.53 0.19 -22.23
C GLY A 519 30.12 1.58 -22.69
N TRP A 520 30.44 2.55 -21.86
CA TRP A 520 30.16 3.96 -22.12
C TRP A 520 31.39 4.62 -22.75
N THR A 521 31.20 5.45 -23.77
CA THR A 521 32.31 6.15 -24.44
C THR A 521 32.01 7.63 -24.55
N VAL A 522 32.91 8.46 -24.02
CA VAL A 522 32.83 9.93 -24.07
C VAL A 522 33.82 10.45 -25.12
N THR A 523 33.36 11.18 -26.11
CA THR A 523 34.21 11.78 -27.16
C THR A 523 33.87 13.26 -27.38
N GLY A 524 34.86 14.08 -27.76
CA GLY A 524 34.61 15.48 -28.09
C GLY A 524 35.77 16.43 -27.81
N THR A 525 35.47 17.73 -27.83
CA THR A 525 36.41 18.82 -27.51
C THR A 525 35.98 19.51 -26.23
N ALA A 526 36.87 19.63 -25.24
CA ALA A 526 36.57 20.33 -23.99
C ALA A 526 36.39 21.85 -24.18
N ASN A 527 35.62 22.51 -23.31
CA ASN A 527 35.42 23.97 -23.34
C ASN A 527 36.73 24.74 -23.07
N SER A 528 37.59 24.22 -22.19
CA SER A 528 38.91 24.78 -21.87
C SER A 528 39.89 23.67 -21.49
N ALA A 529 41.16 24.05 -21.31
CA ALA A 529 42.17 23.17 -20.73
C ALA A 529 41.82 22.71 -19.31
N ILE A 530 41.17 23.60 -18.54
CA ILE A 530 40.74 23.34 -17.16
C ILE A 530 39.59 22.32 -17.16
N ASP A 531 38.62 22.49 -18.07
CA ASP A 531 37.48 21.57 -18.18
C ASP A 531 37.94 20.17 -18.63
N LYS A 532 38.93 20.07 -19.52
CA LYS A 532 39.56 18.78 -19.83
C LYS A 532 40.15 18.11 -18.58
N GLY A 533 40.88 18.89 -17.76
CA GLY A 533 41.42 18.39 -16.50
C GLY A 533 40.33 17.98 -15.51
N ALA A 534 39.20 18.70 -15.47
CA ALA A 534 38.05 18.35 -14.64
C ALA A 534 37.38 17.04 -15.10
N ILE A 535 37.19 16.86 -16.42
CA ILE A 535 36.69 15.59 -16.99
C ILE A 535 37.61 14.44 -16.61
N GLU A 536 38.92 14.59 -16.79
CA GLU A 536 39.92 13.56 -16.43
C GLU A 536 39.92 13.24 -14.93
N ALA A 537 39.83 14.26 -14.07
CA ALA A 537 39.77 14.10 -12.63
C ALA A 537 38.48 13.39 -12.17
N ASP A 538 37.33 13.74 -12.76
CA ASP A 538 36.04 13.11 -12.45
C ASP A 538 36.04 11.63 -12.90
N PHE A 539 36.64 11.32 -14.05
CA PHE A 539 36.84 9.95 -14.54
C PHE A 539 37.64 9.08 -13.56
N VAL A 540 38.66 9.65 -12.92
CA VAL A 540 39.48 8.97 -11.91
C VAL A 540 38.74 8.87 -10.57
N ALA A 541 38.14 9.97 -10.10
CA ALA A 541 37.46 10.03 -8.81
C ALA A 541 36.28 9.06 -8.73
N ARG A 542 35.48 8.99 -9.80
CA ARG A 542 34.33 8.07 -9.91
C ARG A 542 34.71 6.67 -10.40
N GLN A 543 36.00 6.42 -10.64
CA GLN A 543 36.50 5.13 -11.14
C GLN A 543 35.77 4.65 -12.42
N LEU A 544 35.40 5.58 -13.31
CA LEU A 544 34.57 5.28 -14.50
C LEU A 544 35.25 4.27 -15.43
N ALA A 545 36.58 4.32 -15.55
CA ALA A 545 37.34 3.36 -16.37
C ALA A 545 37.18 1.91 -15.91
N SER A 546 37.16 1.65 -14.59
CA SER A 546 36.88 0.31 -14.05
C SER A 546 35.40 -0.08 -14.17
N ALA A 547 34.50 0.89 -14.31
CA ALA A 547 33.09 0.69 -14.59
C ALA A 547 32.81 0.51 -16.11
N GLY A 548 33.84 0.30 -16.94
CA GLY A 548 33.70 0.06 -18.37
C GLY A 548 33.51 1.32 -19.22
N TRP A 549 33.83 2.51 -18.68
CA TRP A 549 33.81 3.74 -19.45
C TRP A 549 35.15 3.98 -20.15
N SER A 550 35.09 4.59 -21.33
CA SER A 550 36.25 5.06 -22.09
C SER A 550 36.09 6.54 -22.49
N MET A 551 37.22 7.22 -22.72
CA MET A 551 37.24 8.65 -23.01
C MET A 551 38.23 8.98 -24.13
N ALA A 552 37.80 9.83 -25.06
CA ALA A 552 38.59 10.43 -26.13
C ALA A 552 38.26 11.93 -26.26
N VAL A 553 38.70 12.72 -25.28
CA VAL A 553 38.43 14.18 -25.21
C VAL A 553 39.68 15.00 -25.59
N ALA A 554 39.52 15.88 -26.57
CA ALA A 554 40.56 16.80 -27.04
C ALA A 554 40.55 18.12 -26.26
N GLN A 555 41.72 18.77 -26.14
CA GLN A 555 41.86 20.11 -25.58
C GLN A 555 41.54 21.17 -26.65
N PRO A 556 40.90 22.30 -26.32
CA PRO A 556 40.67 23.37 -27.29
C PRO A 556 41.99 24.09 -27.67
N PRO A 557 42.10 24.63 -28.89
CA PRO A 557 43.29 25.38 -29.33
C PRO A 557 43.45 26.72 -28.56
N PRO A 558 44.67 27.19 -28.25
CA PRO A 558 44.90 28.44 -27.52
C PRO A 558 44.74 29.70 -28.40
N ASP A 559 43.97 30.69 -27.95
CA ASP A 559 43.79 32.00 -28.60
C ASP A 559 44.71 33.08 -27.99
N VAL A 560 45.88 33.35 -28.60
CA VAL A 560 46.68 34.57 -28.35
C VAL A 560 46.73 35.38 -29.64
N PRO A 561 46.28 36.65 -29.66
CA PRO A 561 46.21 37.45 -30.88
C PRO A 561 47.60 37.77 -31.43
N GLN A 562 47.75 37.73 -32.76
CA GLN A 562 48.94 38.21 -33.47
C GLN A 562 48.86 39.72 -33.64
N ILE A 563 49.82 40.47 -33.07
CA ILE A 563 49.85 41.92 -33.01
C ILE A 563 50.84 42.48 -34.04
N ALA A 564 50.38 43.40 -34.88
CA ALA A 564 51.20 44.16 -35.82
C ALA A 564 50.63 45.59 -36.01
N PRO A 565 51.39 46.66 -35.75
CA PRO A 565 52.77 46.68 -35.26
C PRO A 565 52.88 46.30 -33.78
N TYR A 566 53.96 45.61 -33.42
CA TYR A 566 54.25 45.22 -32.04
C TYR A 566 54.86 46.40 -31.28
N THR A 567 54.16 46.94 -30.28
CA THR A 567 54.61 48.14 -29.55
C THR A 567 54.79 47.85 -28.06
N TRP A 568 55.76 48.51 -27.44
CA TRP A 568 56.03 48.43 -26.01
C TRP A 568 56.73 49.68 -25.51
N SER A 569 56.47 50.11 -24.28
CA SER A 569 57.17 51.24 -23.67
C SER A 569 57.24 51.13 -22.15
N ALA A 570 58.28 51.75 -21.59
CA ALA A 570 58.44 51.97 -20.16
C ALA A 570 58.87 53.42 -19.87
N THR A 571 58.18 54.08 -18.95
CA THR A 571 58.45 55.48 -18.57
C THR A 571 58.69 55.57 -17.08
N ARG A 572 59.79 56.19 -16.65
CA ARG A 572 60.10 56.51 -15.26
C ARG A 572 59.92 58.00 -15.02
N THR A 573 59.10 58.31 -14.02
CA THR A 573 58.89 59.65 -13.48
C THR A 573 59.21 59.67 -11.99
N GLY A 574 59.20 60.84 -11.36
CA GLY A 574 59.39 60.96 -9.90
C GLY A 574 58.38 60.16 -9.06
N ASP A 575 57.25 59.75 -9.65
CA ASP A 575 56.15 59.03 -8.98
C ASP A 575 56.17 57.50 -9.24
N GLY A 576 57.10 56.97 -10.05
CA GLY A 576 57.23 55.53 -10.34
C GLY A 576 57.47 55.19 -11.82
N VAL A 577 57.28 53.91 -12.17
CA VAL A 577 57.47 53.37 -13.53
C VAL A 577 56.12 52.96 -14.14
N SER A 578 55.86 53.33 -15.39
CA SER A 578 54.67 52.90 -16.16
C SER A 578 55.09 52.01 -17.31
N LEU A 579 54.46 50.84 -17.48
CA LEU A 579 54.67 49.90 -18.58
C LEU A 579 53.43 49.83 -19.47
N MET A 580 53.58 49.93 -20.80
CA MET A 580 52.45 49.89 -21.75
C MET A 580 52.80 49.11 -23.02
N GLY A 581 51.79 48.62 -23.75
CA GLY A 581 51.95 47.90 -25.02
C GLY A 581 51.78 46.38 -24.87
N HIS A 582 52.52 45.59 -25.64
CA HIS A 582 52.37 44.13 -25.68
C HIS A 582 53.61 43.38 -25.21
N VAL A 583 53.39 42.20 -24.63
CA VAL A 583 54.44 41.29 -24.16
C VAL A 583 54.18 39.86 -24.66
N PRO A 584 55.24 39.10 -25.01
CA PRO A 584 55.10 37.83 -25.73
C PRO A 584 54.65 36.67 -24.84
N SER A 585 54.70 36.83 -23.50
CA SER A 585 54.28 35.82 -22.55
C SER A 585 53.92 36.42 -21.19
N GLN A 586 53.10 35.69 -20.43
CA GLN A 586 52.72 36.04 -19.05
C GLN A 586 53.95 36.05 -18.12
N SER A 587 54.91 35.16 -18.36
CA SER A 587 56.15 35.08 -17.59
C SER A 587 57.00 36.34 -17.75
N PHE A 588 57.08 36.88 -18.96
CA PHE A 588 57.85 38.11 -19.21
C PHE A 588 57.14 39.36 -18.66
N LYS A 589 55.80 39.42 -18.74
CA LYS A 589 55.01 40.47 -18.08
C LYS A 589 55.33 40.54 -16.58
N SER A 590 55.26 39.38 -15.92
CA SER A 590 55.53 39.26 -14.49
C SER A 590 56.97 39.65 -14.14
N TYR A 591 57.93 39.27 -14.99
CA TYR A 591 59.33 39.67 -14.85
C TYR A 591 59.50 41.20 -14.88
N LEU A 592 58.94 41.90 -15.88
CA LEU A 592 59.07 43.35 -16.00
C LEU A 592 58.47 44.10 -14.80
N ALA A 593 57.31 43.65 -14.30
CA ALA A 593 56.66 44.26 -13.14
C ALA A 593 57.51 44.15 -11.86
N VAL A 594 58.14 42.99 -11.63
CA VAL A 594 59.05 42.79 -10.49
C VAL A 594 60.37 43.57 -10.69
N HIS A 595 60.90 43.55 -11.91
CA HIS A 595 62.18 44.17 -12.24
C HIS A 595 62.13 45.71 -12.18
N ALA A 596 60.97 46.32 -12.41
CA ALA A 596 60.77 47.76 -12.35
C ALA A 596 60.64 48.35 -10.90
N GLY A 597 60.40 47.53 -9.88
CA GLY A 597 60.42 47.94 -8.46
C GLY A 597 59.05 48.14 -7.80
N GLU A 598 59.00 48.78 -6.62
CA GLU A 598 57.81 48.82 -5.74
C GLU A 598 56.69 49.78 -6.18
N SER A 599 56.94 50.69 -7.12
CA SER A 599 55.94 51.66 -7.62
C SER A 599 55.82 51.57 -9.14
N VAL A 600 55.11 50.53 -9.62
CA VAL A 600 54.94 50.20 -11.03
C VAL A 600 53.46 50.15 -11.43
N ALA A 601 53.10 50.85 -12.50
CA ALA A 601 51.81 50.73 -13.17
C ALA A 601 51.98 49.94 -14.47
N ASP A 602 51.54 48.68 -14.49
CA ASP A 602 51.66 47.79 -15.66
C ASP A 602 50.32 47.68 -16.43
N ALA A 603 50.27 48.28 -17.61
CA ALA A 603 49.15 48.24 -18.55
C ALA A 603 49.48 47.44 -19.82
N THR A 604 50.42 46.49 -19.76
CA THR A 604 50.78 45.65 -20.91
C THR A 604 49.78 44.51 -21.17
N GLU A 605 49.62 44.07 -22.42
CA GLU A 605 48.73 42.95 -22.82
C GLU A 605 49.50 41.80 -23.50
N LEU A 606 48.97 40.58 -23.48
CA LEU A 606 49.59 39.44 -24.17
C LEU A 606 49.37 39.53 -25.69
N GLY A 607 50.43 39.35 -26.47
CA GLY A 607 50.36 39.34 -27.93
C GLY A 607 51.55 38.66 -28.58
N LEU A 608 51.30 37.93 -29.68
CA LEU A 608 52.33 37.33 -30.52
C LEU A 608 52.83 38.34 -31.57
N GLY A 609 54.10 38.29 -31.99
CA GLY A 609 54.67 39.21 -32.99
C GLY A 609 55.86 40.05 -32.51
N ALA A 610 56.38 39.77 -31.31
CA ALA A 610 57.62 40.37 -30.82
C ALA A 610 58.81 39.98 -31.72
N PRO A 611 59.77 40.88 -32.00
CA PRO A 611 61.01 40.53 -32.69
C PRO A 611 61.90 39.62 -31.81
N ASP A 612 62.83 38.90 -32.43
CA ASP A 612 63.66 37.87 -31.77
C ASP A 612 64.52 38.40 -30.61
N ASP A 613 64.93 39.67 -30.64
CA ASP A 613 65.75 40.35 -29.64
C ASP A 613 64.94 41.16 -28.60
N PHE A 614 63.61 41.18 -28.74
CA PHE A 614 62.72 42.05 -27.95
C PHE A 614 62.91 41.91 -26.44
N VAL A 615 62.98 40.68 -25.93
CA VAL A 615 63.09 40.40 -24.48
C VAL A 615 64.39 40.98 -23.91
N ALA A 616 65.51 40.80 -24.62
CA ALA A 616 66.80 41.32 -24.20
C ALA A 616 66.85 42.86 -24.28
N ALA A 617 66.35 43.42 -25.39
CA ALA A 617 66.29 44.86 -25.63
C ALA A 617 65.36 45.58 -24.64
N ALA A 618 64.16 45.06 -24.38
CA ALA A 618 63.21 45.63 -23.42
C ALA A 618 63.78 45.64 -21.99
N THR A 619 64.46 44.56 -21.60
CA THR A 619 65.11 44.45 -20.28
C THR A 619 66.24 45.45 -20.13
N ALA A 620 67.16 45.50 -21.11
CA ALA A 620 68.27 46.45 -21.11
C ALA A 620 67.81 47.92 -21.17
N GLY A 621 66.75 48.19 -21.93
CA GLY A 621 66.14 49.52 -22.01
C GLY A 621 65.47 49.94 -20.70
N LEU A 622 64.79 49.01 -20.02
CA LEU A 622 64.23 49.25 -18.69
C LEU A 622 65.34 49.53 -17.65
N ASP A 623 66.41 48.74 -17.65
CA ASP A 623 67.59 48.98 -16.79
C ASP A 623 68.19 50.38 -17.01
N ALA A 624 68.29 50.80 -18.28
CA ALA A 624 68.79 52.12 -18.63
C ALA A 624 67.88 53.24 -18.10
N VAL A 625 66.55 53.10 -18.24
CA VAL A 625 65.57 54.05 -17.69
C VAL A 625 65.60 54.06 -16.15
N LEU A 626 65.76 52.91 -15.50
CA LEU A 626 65.86 52.81 -14.04
C LEU A 626 67.14 53.45 -13.48
N ALA A 627 68.18 53.61 -14.29
CA ALA A 627 69.41 54.27 -13.90
C ALA A 627 69.40 55.80 -14.13
N LEU A 628 68.34 56.35 -14.73
CA LEU A 628 68.13 57.79 -14.94
C LEU A 628 67.24 58.40 -13.84
N GLU A 629 67.31 59.72 -13.67
CA GLU A 629 66.41 60.45 -12.75
C GLU A 629 64.97 60.41 -13.27
N GLU A 630 64.81 60.69 -14.56
CA GLU A 630 63.57 60.60 -15.34
C GLU A 630 63.96 60.07 -16.73
N GLY A 631 63.14 59.19 -17.31
CA GLY A 631 63.43 58.66 -18.64
C GLY A 631 62.32 57.82 -19.25
N GLU A 632 62.40 57.62 -20.55
CA GLU A 632 61.43 56.85 -21.33
C GLU A 632 62.17 55.95 -22.32
N ILE A 633 61.75 54.69 -22.40
CA ILE A 633 62.12 53.74 -23.43
C ILE A 633 60.88 53.29 -24.18
N GLY A 634 60.94 53.24 -25.50
CA GLY A 634 59.85 52.75 -26.34
C GLY A 634 60.33 51.98 -27.56
N PHE A 635 59.58 50.95 -27.92
CA PHE A 635 59.63 50.21 -29.19
C PHE A 635 58.35 50.47 -29.98
N ASP A 636 58.48 51.03 -31.18
CA ASP A 636 57.35 51.45 -32.01
C ASP A 636 56.91 50.41 -33.07
N GLY A 637 57.52 49.23 -33.03
CA GLY A 637 57.36 48.18 -34.04
C GLY A 637 58.47 48.12 -35.08
N SER A 638 59.35 49.13 -35.14
CA SER A 638 60.45 49.21 -36.10
C SER A 638 61.80 49.58 -35.47
N GLY A 639 61.81 50.32 -34.36
CA GLY A 639 63.03 50.74 -33.69
C GLY A 639 62.82 51.11 -32.23
N TRP A 640 63.93 51.21 -31.50
CA TRP A 640 63.98 51.56 -30.09
C TRP A 640 64.35 53.04 -29.90
N SER A 641 63.72 53.70 -28.95
CA SER A 641 64.01 55.08 -28.54
C SER A 641 64.20 55.16 -27.04
N LEU A 642 65.28 55.81 -26.58
CA LEU A 642 65.62 56.03 -25.18
C LEU A 642 65.88 57.51 -24.93
N SER A 643 65.21 58.12 -23.96
CA SER A 643 65.48 59.51 -23.57
C SER A 643 65.42 59.70 -22.06
N GLY A 644 66.10 60.74 -21.54
CA GLY A 644 65.99 61.08 -20.12
C GLY A 644 67.04 62.05 -19.58
N ARG A 645 67.07 62.17 -18.25
CA ARG A 645 68.02 63.02 -17.50
C ARG A 645 68.84 62.17 -16.54
N ALA A 646 70.16 62.27 -16.64
CA ALA A 646 71.10 61.71 -15.68
C ALA A 646 71.55 62.81 -14.70
N ALA A 647 71.86 62.43 -13.45
CA ALA A 647 72.28 63.35 -12.40
C ALA A 647 73.69 63.91 -12.65
N SER A 648 74.51 63.28 -13.49
CA SER A 648 75.86 63.72 -13.85
C SER A 648 76.32 63.14 -15.19
N GLU A 649 77.33 63.76 -15.81
CA GLU A 649 77.93 63.25 -17.06
C GLU A 649 78.51 61.83 -16.86
N ALA A 650 79.10 61.56 -15.69
CA ALA A 650 79.60 60.23 -15.36
C ALA A 650 78.47 59.18 -15.30
N GLN A 651 77.30 59.54 -14.77
CA GLN A 651 76.15 58.64 -14.76
C GLN A 651 75.58 58.43 -16.17
N ARG A 652 75.48 59.49 -16.99
CA ARG A 652 75.07 59.36 -18.40
C ARG A 652 75.96 58.37 -19.13
N ASP A 653 77.28 58.53 -19.01
CA ASP A 653 78.24 57.68 -19.72
C ASP A 653 78.22 56.24 -19.20
N ALA A 654 77.99 56.05 -17.89
CA ALA A 654 77.80 54.73 -17.29
C ALA A 654 76.52 54.03 -17.80
N VAL A 655 75.41 54.75 -17.93
CA VAL A 655 74.15 54.22 -18.49
C VAL A 655 74.32 53.82 -19.95
N LEU A 656 74.97 54.65 -20.76
CA LEU A 656 75.24 54.34 -22.17
C LEU A 656 76.18 53.13 -22.32
N ALA A 657 77.20 53.01 -21.47
CA ALA A 657 78.12 51.88 -21.47
C ALA A 657 77.43 50.58 -21.04
N ALA A 658 76.56 50.64 -20.01
CA ALA A 658 75.77 49.49 -19.56
C ALA A 658 74.78 49.03 -20.64
N LEU A 659 74.11 49.96 -21.31
CA LEU A 659 73.16 49.66 -22.39
C LEU A 659 73.86 48.95 -23.57
N ALA A 660 75.00 49.48 -24.02
CA ALA A 660 75.78 48.91 -25.11
C ALA A 660 76.39 47.53 -24.76
N ALA A 661 76.57 47.22 -23.47
CA ALA A 661 77.02 45.91 -23.01
C ALA A 661 75.87 44.88 -22.95
N ALA A 662 74.64 45.34 -22.73
CA ALA A 662 73.47 44.47 -22.53
C ALA A 662 72.71 44.13 -23.82
N THR A 663 72.72 45.02 -24.83
CA THR A 663 72.03 44.81 -26.11
C THR A 663 72.71 45.57 -27.26
N ASP A 664 72.44 45.21 -28.51
CA ASP A 664 72.87 45.99 -29.67
C ASP A 664 72.02 47.28 -29.78
N SER A 665 72.56 48.37 -29.23
CA SER A 665 71.91 49.67 -29.24
C SER A 665 72.31 50.56 -30.43
N SER A 666 73.01 50.02 -31.44
CA SER A 666 73.56 50.81 -32.55
C SER A 666 72.50 51.48 -33.44
N GLY A 667 71.29 50.89 -33.50
CA GLY A 667 70.12 51.42 -34.20
C GLY A 667 69.15 52.23 -33.35
N TRP A 668 69.46 52.48 -32.07
CA TRP A 668 68.54 53.14 -31.14
C TRP A 668 68.65 54.67 -31.23
N SER A 669 67.53 55.37 -31.08
CA SER A 669 67.53 56.82 -30.91
C SER A 669 67.71 57.18 -29.44
N VAL A 670 68.92 57.62 -29.04
CA VAL A 670 69.25 57.87 -27.62
C VAL A 670 69.51 59.35 -27.33
N ALA A 671 68.80 59.92 -26.34
CA ALA A 671 68.91 61.32 -25.93
C ALA A 671 68.91 61.51 -24.40
N ILE A 672 70.09 61.50 -23.76
CA ILE A 672 70.25 61.65 -22.30
C ILE A 672 71.02 62.94 -21.94
N THR A 673 70.51 63.74 -21.01
CA THR A 673 71.09 65.03 -20.56
C THR A 673 71.73 64.96 -19.16
N ALA A 674 72.74 65.78 -18.84
CA ALA A 674 73.40 65.81 -17.52
C ALA A 674 74.04 67.20 -17.15
N PRO A 675 74.12 67.59 -15.85
CA PRO A 675 74.75 68.84 -15.37
C PRO A 675 76.28 68.75 -15.09
N ALA A 676 77.00 69.89 -15.12
CA ALA A 676 78.47 70.01 -15.03
C ALA A 676 79.04 70.14 -13.58
N PRO A 677 80.29 69.71 -13.27
CA PRO A 677 80.78 69.51 -11.89
C PRO A 677 81.54 70.67 -11.18
N GLU A 678 81.40 70.79 -9.84
CA GLU A 678 82.21 71.63 -8.90
C GLU A 678 82.93 70.77 -7.79
N PRO A 679 84.09 71.18 -7.21
CA PRO A 679 84.95 70.33 -6.32
C PRO A 679 84.75 70.49 -4.79
N VAL A 680 85.09 69.45 -4.01
CA VAL A 680 84.82 69.26 -2.55
C VAL A 680 86.09 69.18 -1.67
N ALA A 681 86.02 69.65 -0.41
CA ALA A 681 87.09 69.72 0.60
C ALA A 681 87.05 68.59 1.66
N THR A 682 88.20 68.23 2.26
CA THR A 682 88.42 67.13 3.23
C THR A 682 88.42 67.59 4.70
N THR A 683 87.91 66.75 5.63
CA THR A 683 88.03 66.92 7.10
C THR A 683 88.49 65.62 7.78
N SER A 684 89.29 65.72 8.85
CA SER A 684 89.97 64.60 9.56
C SER A 684 89.04 63.63 10.32
N TYR A 685 89.48 62.37 10.48
CA TYR A 685 88.72 61.23 11.03
C TYR A 685 89.10 60.94 12.50
N ILE A 686 88.14 60.95 13.45
CA ILE A 686 88.37 60.78 14.91
C ILE A 686 87.37 59.81 15.55
N TRP A 687 87.77 59.07 16.61
CA TRP A 687 86.91 58.11 17.34
C TRP A 687 87.34 57.93 18.82
N SER A 688 86.41 57.66 19.75
CA SER A 688 86.75 57.28 21.13
C SER A 688 85.69 56.43 21.83
N ALA A 689 86.09 55.73 22.91
CA ALA A 689 85.25 54.95 23.81
C ALA A 689 85.64 55.17 25.28
N THR A 690 84.66 55.16 26.18
CA THR A 690 84.87 55.29 27.64
C THR A 690 84.09 54.21 28.39
N LYS A 691 84.69 53.65 29.44
CA LYS A 691 84.11 52.67 30.38
C LYS A 691 84.04 53.29 31.77
N ALA A 692 82.84 53.44 32.31
CA ALA A 692 82.62 53.89 33.68
C ALA A 692 82.78 52.73 34.68
N ALA A 693 82.97 53.06 35.97
CA ALA A 693 83.21 52.07 37.03
C ALA A 693 82.00 51.14 37.30
N ASP A 694 80.79 51.52 36.87
CA ASP A 694 79.57 50.72 36.88
C ASP A 694 79.44 49.78 35.67
N GLY A 695 80.39 49.84 34.72
CA GLY A 695 80.41 49.05 33.51
C GLY A 695 79.71 49.70 32.31
N ALA A 696 79.13 50.90 32.45
CA ALA A 696 78.51 51.61 31.33
C ALA A 696 79.55 52.05 30.29
N MET A 697 79.21 51.91 29.01
CA MET A 697 80.10 52.20 27.89
C MET A 697 79.55 53.32 27.00
N THR A 698 80.38 54.31 26.66
CA THR A 698 80.01 55.38 25.71
C THR A 698 80.96 55.41 24.52
N PHE A 699 80.42 55.38 23.30
CA PHE A 699 81.17 55.46 22.02
C PHE A 699 80.89 56.79 21.32
N THR A 700 81.92 57.47 20.81
CA THR A 700 81.79 58.75 20.08
C THR A 700 82.73 58.81 18.85
N GLY A 701 82.37 59.61 17.85
CA GLY A 701 83.20 59.85 16.66
C GLY A 701 82.75 59.06 15.42
N ARG A 702 83.68 58.73 14.51
CA ARG A 702 83.35 58.21 13.17
C ARG A 702 83.64 56.72 13.03
N VAL A 703 82.75 55.98 12.36
CA VAL A 703 82.92 54.55 12.04
C VAL A 703 82.67 54.28 10.55
N PRO A 704 83.41 53.36 9.89
CA PRO A 704 83.40 53.18 8.44
C PRO A 704 82.06 52.70 7.88
N VAL A 705 81.36 51.84 8.61
CA VAL A 705 80.17 51.15 8.15
C VAL A 705 79.19 50.89 9.29
N ARG A 706 77.89 50.87 8.97
CA ARG A 706 76.80 50.64 9.92
C ARG A 706 76.85 49.25 10.57
N SER A 707 77.45 48.26 9.92
CA SER A 707 77.67 46.92 10.51
C SER A 707 78.62 46.98 11.70
N LEU A 708 79.68 47.79 11.63
CA LEU A 708 80.62 47.97 12.74
C LEU A 708 79.99 48.76 13.89
N GLN A 709 79.20 49.79 13.59
CA GLN A 709 78.41 50.52 14.60
C GLN A 709 77.49 49.59 15.40
N ARG A 710 76.73 48.73 14.71
CA ARG A 710 75.87 47.73 15.36
C ARG A 710 76.66 46.71 16.18
N PHE A 711 77.85 46.33 15.71
CA PHE A 711 78.73 45.40 16.41
C PHE A 711 79.24 45.97 17.75
N LEU A 712 79.53 47.28 17.82
CA LEU A 712 79.97 47.95 19.06
C LEU A 712 78.94 47.83 20.19
N VAL A 713 77.65 48.06 19.87
CA VAL A 713 76.53 47.94 20.82
C VAL A 713 76.39 46.50 21.33
N VAL A 714 76.53 45.51 20.45
CA VAL A 714 76.41 44.08 20.82
C VAL A 714 77.57 43.62 21.71
N ARG A 715 78.80 44.08 21.45
CA ARG A 715 80.00 43.60 22.17
C ARG A 715 80.15 44.17 23.59
N ALA A 716 79.54 45.32 23.88
CA ALA A 716 79.73 46.02 25.15
C ALA A 716 78.93 45.42 26.33
N GLY A 717 77.91 44.57 26.09
CA GLY A 717 77.32 43.67 27.08
C GLY A 717 76.61 44.28 28.30
N GLY A 718 76.44 45.61 28.36
CA GLY A 718 75.82 46.37 29.46
C GLY A 718 75.03 47.59 28.97
N GLU A 719 74.89 48.63 29.81
CA GLU A 719 74.28 49.91 29.41
C GLU A 719 75.24 50.67 28.45
N VAL A 720 74.79 50.91 27.20
CA VAL A 720 75.62 51.47 26.12
C VAL A 720 74.98 52.72 25.55
N SER A 721 75.76 53.81 25.47
CA SER A 721 75.44 55.01 24.68
C SER A 721 76.33 55.06 23.43
N ASP A 722 75.75 55.04 22.25
CA ASP A 722 76.47 55.13 20.97
C ASP A 722 76.12 56.45 20.25
N GLU A 723 77.09 57.37 20.21
CA GLU A 723 77.00 58.67 19.54
C GLU A 723 77.86 58.70 18.27
N THR A 724 78.18 57.54 17.69
CA THR A 724 79.02 57.47 16.48
C THR A 724 78.26 57.82 15.21
N THR A 725 78.97 58.32 14.19
CA THR A 725 78.43 58.63 12.85
C THR A 725 79.13 57.80 11.78
N ILE A 726 78.39 57.39 10.75
CA ILE A 726 78.96 56.63 9.63
C ILE A 726 79.76 57.56 8.73
N ASP A 727 81.05 57.29 8.57
CA ASP A 727 81.94 57.94 7.61
C ASP A 727 82.84 56.88 6.98
N PRO A 728 82.68 56.55 5.68
CA PRO A 728 83.43 55.49 5.01
C PRO A 728 84.90 55.86 4.74
N THR A 729 85.35 57.08 5.04
CA THR A 729 86.72 57.56 4.78
C THR A 729 87.75 57.15 5.84
N ALA A 730 87.48 56.06 6.56
CA ALA A 730 88.36 55.56 7.62
C ALA A 730 89.76 55.19 7.10
N PRO A 731 90.83 55.40 7.89
CA PRO A 731 92.17 54.94 7.54
C PRO A 731 92.22 53.40 7.41
N PRO A 732 93.07 52.83 6.52
CA PRO A 732 93.29 51.39 6.45
C PRO A 732 93.73 50.80 7.80
N GLY A 733 93.17 49.67 8.21
CA GLY A 733 93.48 49.00 9.48
C GLY A 733 92.67 49.50 10.70
N PHE A 734 91.93 50.61 10.59
CA PHE A 734 91.16 51.18 11.71
C PHE A 734 90.20 50.20 12.37
N ALA A 735 89.46 49.40 11.59
CA ALA A 735 88.47 48.45 12.12
C ALA A 735 89.12 47.30 12.90
N ASP A 736 90.30 46.84 12.50
CA ASP A 736 91.04 45.77 13.17
C ASP A 736 91.68 46.28 14.47
N ASP A 737 92.25 47.50 14.46
CA ASP A 737 92.82 48.14 15.65
C ASP A 737 91.77 48.52 16.69
N LEU A 738 90.57 48.89 16.25
CA LEU A 738 89.44 49.19 17.14
C LEU A 738 89.04 47.96 17.98
N LEU A 739 89.17 46.75 17.45
CA LEU A 739 88.91 45.52 18.23
C LEU A 739 89.97 45.27 19.30
N ALA A 740 91.24 45.55 18.99
CA ALA A 740 92.35 45.51 19.96
C ALA A 740 92.17 46.57 21.06
N ALA A 741 91.77 47.79 20.69
CA ALA A 741 91.45 48.89 21.60
C ALA A 741 90.34 48.52 22.60
N LEU A 742 89.27 47.87 22.15
CA LEU A 742 88.20 47.40 23.03
C LEU A 742 88.63 46.23 23.92
N GLY A 743 89.52 45.36 23.43
CA GLY A 743 90.16 44.33 24.25
C GLY A 743 90.98 44.91 25.40
N ALA A 744 91.75 45.97 25.13
CA ALA A 744 92.50 46.69 26.16
C ALA A 744 91.57 47.39 27.18
N LEU A 745 90.50 48.04 26.70
CA LEU A 745 89.52 48.69 27.59
C LEU A 745 88.75 47.70 28.48
N ALA A 746 88.52 46.46 28.00
CA ALA A 746 87.85 45.42 28.78
C ALA A 746 88.66 44.97 30.01
N ALA A 747 89.99 45.04 29.95
CA ALA A 747 90.89 44.71 31.06
C ALA A 747 90.98 45.81 32.13
N LEU A 748 90.33 46.96 31.92
CA LEU A 748 90.25 48.07 32.88
C LEU A 748 88.96 47.99 33.71
N SER A 749 89.02 48.40 34.99
CA SER A 749 87.82 48.59 35.83
C SER A 749 87.01 49.80 35.35
N ASP A 750 87.71 50.87 35.00
CA ASP A 750 87.23 52.13 34.46
C ASP A 750 88.36 52.74 33.60
N GLY A 751 88.01 53.41 32.51
CA GLY A 751 89.02 53.91 31.57
C GLY A 751 88.47 54.43 30.25
N SER A 752 89.37 54.83 29.36
CA SER A 752 89.05 55.33 28.02
C SER A 752 90.05 54.85 26.97
N VAL A 753 89.58 54.75 25.73
CA VAL A 753 90.41 54.56 24.55
C VAL A 753 90.03 55.55 23.45
N SER A 754 90.99 56.17 22.77
CA SER A 754 90.73 57.16 21.72
C SER A 754 91.69 57.05 20.54
N PHE A 755 91.19 57.39 19.35
CA PHE A 755 91.90 57.54 18.10
C PHE A 755 91.71 58.97 17.53
N ASP A 756 92.82 59.68 17.32
CA ASP A 756 92.84 61.10 16.93
C ASP A 756 93.04 61.33 15.42
N GLY A 757 93.04 60.25 14.63
CA GLY A 757 93.34 60.27 13.20
C GLY A 757 94.73 59.72 12.86
N ALA A 758 95.60 59.51 13.85
CA ALA A 758 96.93 58.92 13.63
C ALA A 758 97.40 57.93 14.73
N ALA A 759 96.98 58.10 15.99
CA ALA A 759 97.47 57.28 17.11
C ALA A 759 96.36 56.84 18.07
N TRP A 760 96.60 55.73 18.79
CA TRP A 760 95.70 55.18 19.79
C TRP A 760 96.19 55.51 21.21
N THR A 761 95.28 55.90 22.10
CA THR A 761 95.58 56.16 23.52
C THR A 761 94.65 55.35 24.40
N VAL A 762 95.17 54.62 25.39
CA VAL A 762 94.41 53.87 26.40
C VAL A 762 94.77 54.38 27.79
N SER A 763 93.77 54.69 28.61
CA SER A 763 93.97 55.17 29.99
C SER A 763 92.95 54.58 30.95
N GLY A 764 93.32 54.34 32.20
CA GLY A 764 92.39 53.86 33.23
C GLY A 764 93.01 53.01 34.34
N THR A 765 92.16 52.35 35.13
CA THR A 765 92.56 51.56 36.29
C THR A 765 92.51 50.07 35.97
N LEU A 766 93.53 49.30 36.34
CA LEU A 766 93.60 47.86 36.05
C LEU A 766 92.56 47.07 36.86
N ALA A 767 91.78 46.22 36.20
CA ALA A 767 90.72 45.44 36.85
C ALA A 767 91.24 44.33 37.79
N GLY A 768 92.52 43.97 37.70
CA GLY A 768 93.13 42.91 38.50
C GLY A 768 94.61 42.69 38.17
N PRO A 769 95.29 41.75 38.86
CA PRO A 769 96.73 41.52 38.70
C PRO A 769 97.13 41.05 37.30
N ASP A 770 96.25 40.36 36.57
CA ASP A 770 96.52 39.86 35.22
C ASP A 770 96.12 40.85 34.11
N ALA A 771 95.50 41.99 34.46
CA ALA A 771 94.96 42.95 33.50
C ALA A 771 96.04 43.62 32.65
N ALA A 772 97.21 43.89 33.21
CA ALA A 772 98.33 44.49 32.47
C ALA A 772 98.80 43.57 31.32
N ALA A 773 98.92 42.27 31.59
CA ALA A 773 99.30 41.28 30.58
C ALA A 773 98.23 41.12 29.48
N ALA A 774 96.95 41.25 29.84
CA ALA A 774 95.85 41.22 28.87
C ALA A 774 95.85 42.45 27.93
N ILE A 775 96.20 43.63 28.44
CA ILE A 775 96.33 44.85 27.62
C ILE A 775 97.51 44.74 26.65
N ASP A 776 98.66 44.25 27.12
CA ASP A 776 99.83 44.03 26.27
C ASP A 776 99.55 43.00 25.16
N ALA A 777 98.82 41.93 25.48
CA ALA A 777 98.41 40.93 24.48
C ALA A 777 97.41 41.50 23.46
N ALA A 778 96.48 42.37 23.88
CA ALA A 778 95.54 43.02 22.99
C ALA A 778 96.24 43.99 22.01
N ILE A 779 97.19 44.80 22.50
CA ILE A 779 97.96 45.73 21.66
C ILE A 779 98.89 44.98 20.71
N ALA A 780 99.48 43.86 21.13
CA ALA A 780 100.29 43.01 20.26
C ALA A 780 99.52 42.40 19.08
N ALA A 781 98.18 42.30 19.19
CA ALA A 781 97.31 41.81 18.13
C ALA A 781 96.83 42.91 17.15
N ALA A 782 97.14 44.18 17.40
CA ALA A 782 96.77 45.31 16.54
C ALA A 782 97.64 45.39 15.27
N THR A 783 97.10 45.98 14.20
CA THR A 783 97.83 46.34 12.99
C THR A 783 98.72 47.57 13.17
N THR A 784 98.33 48.52 14.04
CA THR A 784 99.19 49.63 14.45
C THR A 784 100.30 49.13 15.39
N PRO A 785 101.60 49.37 15.06
CA PRO A 785 102.72 48.89 15.88
C PRO A 785 102.70 49.54 17.29
N PRO A 786 103.31 48.91 18.32
CA PRO A 786 103.25 49.38 19.71
C PRO A 786 103.67 50.85 19.92
N ALA A 787 104.51 51.41 19.05
CA ALA A 787 104.91 52.82 19.09
C ALA A 787 103.76 53.82 18.80
N GLY A 788 102.67 53.36 18.17
CA GLY A 788 101.46 54.15 17.92
C GLY A 788 100.42 54.07 19.05
N TRP A 789 100.75 53.40 20.16
CA TRP A 789 99.88 53.25 21.33
C TRP A 789 100.46 53.98 22.55
N THR A 790 99.65 54.79 23.21
CA THR A 790 100.01 55.47 24.47
C THR A 790 99.21 54.87 25.62
N LEU A 791 99.89 54.40 26.68
CA LEU A 791 99.27 53.78 27.86
C LEU A 791 99.41 54.66 29.11
N ALA A 792 98.31 54.89 29.84
CA ALA A 792 98.29 55.60 31.13
C ALA A 792 97.46 54.81 32.17
N LEU A 793 98.10 53.88 32.90
CA LEU A 793 97.42 52.87 33.74
C LEU A 793 97.74 53.00 35.24
N THR A 794 96.75 52.70 36.11
CA THR A 794 96.85 52.76 37.58
C THR A 794 96.53 51.40 38.25
N ALA A 795 97.22 51.02 39.34
CA ALA A 795 97.09 49.70 40.00
C ALA A 795 95.99 49.64 41.10
N PRO A 796 95.30 48.50 41.30
CA PRO A 796 94.21 48.36 42.28
C PRO A 796 94.67 48.07 43.72
N GLU A 797 93.91 48.55 44.72
CA GLU A 797 94.16 48.43 46.17
C GLU A 797 93.54 47.13 46.76
N PRO A 798 94.16 46.43 47.75
CA PRO A 798 93.77 45.07 48.15
C PRO A 798 92.55 44.96 49.09
N ALA A 799 91.81 43.86 48.92
CA ALA A 799 90.49 43.55 49.49
C ALA A 799 90.44 43.13 50.98
N VAL A 800 89.25 43.23 51.59
CA VAL A 800 88.87 42.69 52.90
C VAL A 800 87.60 41.82 52.78
N ALA A 801 87.62 40.62 53.35
CA ALA A 801 86.48 39.71 53.62
C ALA A 801 86.30 39.58 55.16
N PRO A 802 85.26 38.94 55.76
CA PRO A 802 84.21 38.03 55.25
C PRO A 802 82.77 38.39 55.76
N THR A 803 81.70 37.62 55.54
CA THR A 803 81.14 36.59 56.47
C THR A 803 79.85 35.99 55.86
N ALA A 804 79.57 34.72 56.20
CA ALA A 804 78.54 33.82 55.66
C ALA A 804 77.16 33.90 56.35
N GLU A 805 76.10 33.43 55.65
CA GLU A 805 74.94 32.66 56.17
C GLU A 805 74.10 32.16 54.95
N ALA A 806 73.96 30.83 54.75
CA ALA A 806 72.77 30.00 55.06
C ALA A 806 71.61 30.19 54.02
N VAL A 807 70.84 29.22 53.50
CA VAL A 807 70.53 27.81 53.82
C VAL A 807 69.53 27.29 52.74
N VAL A 808 69.62 26.00 52.38
CA VAL A 808 68.54 25.04 51.99
C VAL A 808 67.98 24.95 50.54
N GLU A 809 68.18 23.73 50.02
CA GLU A 809 67.58 22.95 48.91
C GLU A 809 66.72 21.81 49.57
N PRO A 810 66.07 20.84 48.89
CA PRO A 810 64.95 20.80 47.93
C PRO A 810 63.75 19.86 48.34
N GLU A 811 62.67 19.82 47.51
CA GLU A 811 61.69 18.71 47.24
C GLU A 811 60.86 18.06 48.40
N PRO A 812 59.85 17.13 48.21
CA PRO A 812 59.25 16.46 47.02
C PRO A 812 57.69 16.28 47.03
N ALA A 813 57.19 15.49 46.06
CA ALA A 813 55.81 15.02 45.78
C ALA A 813 55.22 13.95 46.74
N VAL A 814 53.87 13.79 46.78
CA VAL A 814 53.14 12.55 47.18
C VAL A 814 51.72 12.45 46.53
N ALA A 815 51.28 11.22 46.25
CA ALA A 815 50.03 10.75 45.62
C ALA A 815 48.94 10.27 46.68
N PRO A 816 47.78 9.63 46.31
CA PRO A 816 46.45 9.80 46.97
C PRO A 816 45.90 8.66 47.87
N GLU A 817 44.80 8.92 48.62
CA GLU A 817 43.58 8.11 49.01
C GLU A 817 42.87 8.67 50.30
N PRO A 818 41.64 8.27 50.78
CA PRO A 818 40.57 7.38 50.28
C PRO A 818 39.08 7.89 50.45
N ALA A 819 38.11 6.99 50.19
CA ALA A 819 36.65 7.11 50.12
C ALA A 819 35.85 7.30 51.44
N VAL A 820 34.59 7.77 51.32
CA VAL A 820 33.57 7.82 52.41
C VAL A 820 32.17 7.47 51.84
N GLU A 821 31.47 6.53 52.49
CA GLU A 821 30.06 6.14 52.31
C GLU A 821 29.06 7.11 52.98
N PRO A 822 27.81 7.26 52.51
CA PRO A 822 26.75 7.98 53.24
C PRO A 822 25.67 7.06 53.86
N GLU A 823 25.17 7.49 55.04
CA GLU A 823 24.05 6.93 55.83
C GLU A 823 22.65 7.20 55.21
N PRO A 824 21.60 6.41 55.57
CA PRO A 824 20.25 6.55 55.03
C PRO A 824 19.41 7.61 55.76
N ALA A 825 18.61 8.38 55.01
CA ALA A 825 17.68 9.39 55.52
C ALA A 825 16.21 8.89 55.55
N ALA A 826 15.45 9.42 56.50
CA ALA A 826 14.11 9.02 56.91
C ALA A 826 12.97 9.35 55.91
N GLU A 827 11.88 8.57 55.98
CA GLU A 827 10.63 8.74 55.21
C GLU A 827 9.80 9.98 55.64
N PRO A 828 9.19 10.74 54.71
CA PRO A 828 8.33 11.88 55.03
C PRO A 828 6.83 11.51 55.14
N GLU A 829 6.10 12.24 56.00
CA GLU A 829 4.65 12.10 56.24
C GLU A 829 3.79 12.63 55.07
N PRO A 830 2.57 12.09 54.84
CA PRO A 830 1.72 12.44 53.70
C PRO A 830 1.08 13.84 53.79
N VAL A 831 1.20 14.61 52.70
CA VAL A 831 0.72 15.99 52.55
C VAL A 831 -0.75 16.01 52.10
N ALA A 832 -1.57 16.90 52.67
CA ALA A 832 -2.99 17.02 52.35
C ALA A 832 -3.24 17.68 50.97
N VAL A 833 -4.09 17.07 50.14
CA VAL A 833 -4.48 17.55 48.79
C VAL A 833 -5.33 18.82 48.89
N ASN A 834 -4.98 19.86 48.13
CA ASN A 834 -5.69 21.14 48.10
C ASN A 834 -6.85 21.08 47.08
N PRO A 835 -8.12 21.29 47.47
CA PRO A 835 -9.27 21.20 46.57
C PRO A 835 -9.34 22.31 45.51
N ASP A 836 -8.61 23.42 45.71
CA ASP A 836 -8.53 24.55 44.76
C ASP A 836 -7.35 24.41 43.77
N TYR A 837 -6.68 23.25 43.77
CA TYR A 837 -5.59 22.97 42.85
C TYR A 837 -6.11 22.85 41.42
N ALA A 838 -5.64 23.73 40.54
CA ALA A 838 -6.12 23.85 39.17
C ALA A 838 -4.97 23.96 38.17
N PHE A 839 -5.08 23.27 37.04
CA PHE A 839 -4.12 23.28 35.95
C PHE A 839 -4.87 23.24 34.63
N SER A 840 -4.47 24.06 33.65
CA SER A 840 -5.16 24.14 32.35
C SER A 840 -4.15 24.36 31.23
N VAL A 841 -4.38 23.67 30.11
CA VAL A 841 -3.57 23.73 28.89
C VAL A 841 -4.50 23.91 27.70
N ARG A 842 -4.25 24.92 26.87
CA ARG A 842 -5.03 25.18 25.66
C ARG A 842 -4.11 25.22 24.45
N ARG A 843 -4.46 24.45 23.41
CA ARG A 843 -3.81 24.41 22.11
C ARG A 843 -4.72 25.04 21.06
N ALA A 844 -4.23 26.07 20.38
CA ALA A 844 -4.92 26.74 19.27
C ALA A 844 -3.91 27.04 18.14
N ALA A 845 -4.18 26.52 16.94
CA ALA A 845 -3.35 26.62 15.73
C ALA A 845 -1.87 26.27 15.95
N ASP A 846 -1.07 27.21 16.45
CA ASP A 846 0.40 27.12 16.57
C ASP A 846 0.91 27.43 18.00
N ALA A 847 0.02 27.62 18.98
CA ALA A 847 0.39 28.00 20.35
C ALA A 847 -0.23 27.09 21.41
N VAL A 848 0.58 26.69 22.40
CA VAL A 848 0.17 25.97 23.61
C VAL A 848 0.33 26.90 24.81
N ILE A 849 -0.77 27.20 25.50
CA ILE A 849 -0.78 28.09 26.67
C ILE A 849 -1.10 27.28 27.92
N LEU A 850 -0.23 27.36 28.93
CA LEU A 850 -0.41 26.69 30.22
C LEU A 850 -0.70 27.71 31.32
N SER A 851 -1.60 27.37 32.23
CA SER A 851 -1.94 28.21 33.39
C SER A 851 -2.33 27.37 34.60
N GLY A 852 -2.13 27.92 35.79
CA GLY A 852 -2.53 27.29 37.06
C GLY A 852 -1.35 26.91 37.96
N GLN A 853 -1.48 25.77 38.63
CA GLN A 853 -0.59 25.32 39.71
C GLN A 853 0.14 24.03 39.34
N VAL A 854 1.42 23.94 39.69
CA VAL A 854 2.29 22.76 39.52
C VAL A 854 2.93 22.37 40.85
N PRO A 855 3.18 21.07 41.11
CA PRO A 855 3.45 20.58 42.47
C PRO A 855 4.85 20.92 42.98
N SER A 856 5.76 21.28 42.09
CA SER A 856 7.18 21.50 42.43
C SER A 856 7.90 22.29 41.34
N ASP A 857 9.03 22.89 41.69
CA ASP A 857 9.92 23.54 40.71
C ASP A 857 10.40 22.60 39.58
N PRO A 858 10.76 21.32 39.86
CA PRO A 858 11.02 20.35 38.80
C PRO A 858 9.84 20.14 37.85
N ALA A 859 8.61 20.08 38.36
CA ALA A 859 7.42 19.97 37.52
C ALA A 859 7.21 21.22 36.66
N LEU A 860 7.42 22.42 37.23
CA LEU A 860 7.37 23.67 36.47
C LEU A 860 8.40 23.68 35.32
N ARG A 861 9.62 23.19 35.57
CA ARG A 861 10.66 23.05 34.54
C ARG A 861 10.32 22.00 33.48
N TYR A 862 9.72 20.89 33.89
CA TYR A 862 9.23 19.85 32.98
C TYR A 862 8.17 20.40 32.02
N PHE A 863 7.15 21.09 32.53
CA PHE A 863 6.11 21.69 31.68
C PHE A 863 6.64 22.86 30.83
N ALA A 864 7.61 23.64 31.33
CA ALA A 864 8.27 24.70 30.56
C ALA A 864 9.08 24.17 29.37
N ALA A 865 9.69 22.99 29.51
CA ALA A 865 10.43 22.34 28.42
C ALA A 865 9.51 21.85 27.30
N ILE A 866 8.24 21.57 27.59
CA ILE A 866 7.28 21.01 26.64
C ILE A 866 6.44 22.11 25.96
N SER A 867 6.38 23.32 26.53
CA SER A 867 5.55 24.43 26.06
C SER A 867 6.29 25.54 25.31
N ASP A 868 7.55 25.31 24.93
CA ASP A 868 8.43 26.27 24.24
C ASP A 868 8.52 27.66 24.93
N GLY A 869 8.44 27.68 26.27
CA GLY A 869 8.89 28.82 27.09
C GLY A 869 7.85 29.73 27.74
N ASP A 870 6.55 29.71 27.37
CA ASP A 870 5.55 30.59 28.01
C ASP A 870 4.84 29.94 29.21
N VAL A 871 5.55 29.91 30.35
CA VAL A 871 5.04 29.40 31.65
C VAL A 871 4.73 30.51 32.65
N ALA A 872 4.62 31.76 32.19
CA ALA A 872 4.43 32.93 33.06
C ALA A 872 3.15 32.87 33.91
N ALA A 873 2.17 32.05 33.49
CA ALA A 873 0.91 31.83 34.19
C ALA A 873 0.89 30.55 35.06
N LEU A 874 2.01 29.84 35.22
CA LEU A 874 2.16 28.71 36.14
C LEU A 874 2.81 29.16 37.45
N SER A 875 2.34 28.61 38.56
CA SER A 875 2.87 28.85 39.91
C SER A 875 3.10 27.54 40.65
N VAL A 876 4.15 27.47 41.47
CA VAL A 876 4.39 26.30 42.33
C VAL A 876 3.48 26.38 43.55
N ALA A 877 2.68 25.34 43.77
CA ALA A 877 1.82 25.23 44.95
C ALA A 877 1.77 23.79 45.46
N ASP A 878 1.71 23.62 46.78
CA ASP A 878 1.54 22.30 47.40
C ASP A 878 0.07 21.85 47.32
N GLY A 879 -0.14 20.53 47.30
CA GLY A 879 -1.47 19.92 47.35
C GLY A 879 -2.00 19.32 46.05
N ALA A 880 -1.13 19.05 45.06
CA ALA A 880 -1.47 18.19 43.93
C ALA A 880 -1.62 16.73 44.38
N PRO A 881 -2.52 15.92 43.77
CA PRO A 881 -2.55 14.49 44.02
C PRO A 881 -1.26 13.80 43.52
N GLU A 882 -0.85 12.69 44.14
CA GLU A 882 0.36 11.93 43.74
C GLU A 882 0.30 11.46 42.28
N THR A 883 -0.90 11.23 41.74
CA THR A 883 -1.14 10.85 40.34
C THR A 883 -1.20 12.03 39.37
N PHE A 884 -0.98 13.27 39.83
CA PHE A 884 -1.10 14.47 38.99
C PHE A 884 -0.16 14.44 37.80
N LEU A 885 1.13 14.19 38.01
CA LEU A 885 2.14 14.20 36.95
C LEU A 885 1.91 13.14 35.86
N PRO A 886 1.68 11.84 36.18
CA PRO A 886 1.39 10.85 35.15
C PRO A 886 0.12 11.18 34.34
N SER A 887 -0.97 11.61 35.00
CA SER A 887 -2.20 11.99 34.28
C SER A 887 -2.06 13.29 33.47
N ALA A 888 -1.27 14.25 33.94
CA ALA A 888 -0.94 15.46 33.18
C ALA A 888 -0.16 15.14 31.91
N GLU A 889 0.81 14.22 31.99
CA GLU A 889 1.57 13.74 30.82
C GLU A 889 0.66 13.01 29.82
N THR A 890 -0.22 12.13 30.29
CA THR A 890 -1.22 11.46 29.44
C THR A 890 -2.10 12.46 28.71
N GLY A 891 -2.63 13.46 29.42
CA GLY A 891 -3.47 14.51 28.83
C GLY A 891 -2.75 15.36 27.79
N LEU A 892 -1.49 15.72 28.06
CA LEU A 892 -0.66 16.49 27.12
C LEU A 892 -0.34 15.70 25.86
N ARG A 893 -0.01 14.41 25.97
CA ARG A 893 0.20 13.52 24.81
C ARG A 893 -1.07 13.38 23.99
N ALA A 894 -2.22 13.21 24.65
CA ALA A 894 -3.51 13.14 23.98
C ALA A 894 -3.85 14.45 23.24
N LEU A 895 -3.49 15.63 23.80
CA LEU A 895 -3.68 16.94 23.16
C LEU A 895 -2.88 17.10 21.85
N LEU A 896 -1.77 16.36 21.67
CA LEU A 896 -0.94 16.41 20.46
C LEU A 896 -1.63 15.83 19.22
N TYR A 897 -2.58 14.93 19.41
CA TYR A 897 -3.37 14.34 18.33
C TYR A 897 -4.60 15.19 17.92
N LEU A 898 -4.86 16.30 18.61
CA LEU A 898 -5.98 17.21 18.32
C LEU A 898 -5.50 18.46 17.58
N SER A 899 -6.19 18.88 16.51
CA SER A 899 -5.85 20.11 15.77
C SER A 899 -6.08 21.36 16.62
N GLU A 900 -7.13 21.37 17.44
CA GLU A 900 -7.38 22.35 18.49
C GLU A 900 -7.93 21.63 19.71
N GLY A 901 -7.53 22.02 20.93
CA GLY A 901 -8.00 21.35 22.13
C GLY A 901 -7.64 22.02 23.45
N GLN A 902 -8.35 21.63 24.51
CA GLN A 902 -8.17 22.13 25.86
C GLN A 902 -8.19 20.97 26.87
N LEU A 903 -7.17 20.93 27.71
CA LEU A 903 -7.01 20.04 28.86
C LEU A 903 -7.18 20.86 30.13
N ASP A 904 -8.07 20.44 31.03
CA ASP A 904 -8.26 21.10 32.32
C ASP A 904 -8.23 20.05 33.44
N PHE A 905 -7.52 20.36 34.53
CA PHE A 905 -7.62 19.71 35.82
C PHE A 905 -8.18 20.71 36.82
N THR A 906 -9.40 20.46 37.30
CA THR A 906 -10.03 21.30 38.33
C THR A 906 -10.82 20.44 39.30
N ARG A 907 -10.77 20.76 40.60
CA ARG A 907 -11.48 20.01 41.66
C ARG A 907 -11.23 18.49 41.65
N GLY A 908 -10.02 18.07 41.27
CA GLY A 908 -9.63 16.65 41.27
C GLY A 908 -10.08 15.85 40.04
N GLN A 909 -10.59 16.48 38.98
CA GLN A 909 -11.01 15.79 37.75
C GLN A 909 -10.31 16.34 36.52
N TRP A 910 -9.97 15.45 35.59
CA TRP A 910 -9.39 15.80 34.30
C TRP A 910 -10.48 15.91 33.23
N SER A 911 -10.37 16.91 32.35
CA SER A 911 -11.23 17.04 31.18
C SER A 911 -10.41 17.38 29.94
N LEU A 912 -10.69 16.72 28.82
CA LEU A 912 -10.03 16.94 27.54
C LEU A 912 -11.07 17.15 26.44
N ARG A 913 -11.00 18.27 25.73
CA ARG A 913 -11.93 18.60 24.63
C ARG A 913 -11.18 19.11 23.42
N GLY A 914 -11.68 18.83 22.21
CA GLY A 914 -11.04 19.34 20.99
C GLY A 914 -11.54 18.68 19.70
N VAL A 915 -10.92 19.05 18.59
CA VAL A 915 -11.22 18.50 17.26
C VAL A 915 -10.06 17.62 16.81
N ALA A 916 -10.35 16.38 16.42
CA ALA A 916 -9.37 15.48 15.82
C ALA A 916 -9.37 15.64 14.29
N ALA A 917 -8.21 15.49 13.64
CA ALA A 917 -8.10 15.65 12.19
C ALA A 917 -8.89 14.59 11.40
N ASP A 918 -8.95 13.37 11.93
CA ASP A 918 -9.66 12.23 11.36
C ASP A 918 -10.06 11.22 12.44
N ALA A 919 -10.74 10.14 12.03
CA ALA A 919 -11.23 9.11 12.93
C ALA A 919 -10.09 8.34 13.64
N GLY A 920 -8.93 8.17 12.99
CA GLY A 920 -7.78 7.48 13.56
C GLY A 920 -7.10 8.32 14.65
N ALA A 921 -6.95 9.63 14.42
CA ALA A 921 -6.47 10.56 15.44
C ALA A 921 -7.40 10.60 16.67
N ARG A 922 -8.73 10.57 16.45
CA ARG A 922 -9.72 10.48 17.55
C ARG A 922 -9.59 9.19 18.34
N GLU A 923 -9.33 8.06 17.68
CA GLU A 923 -9.12 6.77 18.33
C GLU A 923 -7.82 6.73 19.15
N ALA A 924 -6.72 7.30 18.63
CA ALA A 924 -5.46 7.42 19.34
C ALA A 924 -5.59 8.27 20.62
N VAL A 925 -6.36 9.36 20.59
CA VAL A 925 -6.67 10.19 21.78
C VAL A 925 -7.39 9.39 22.85
N LEU A 926 -8.44 8.65 22.47
CA LEU A 926 -9.22 7.85 23.42
C LEU A 926 -8.41 6.68 23.99
N ALA A 927 -7.56 6.06 23.16
CA ALA A 927 -6.65 5.00 23.60
C ALA A 927 -5.59 5.50 24.59
N ALA A 928 -5.02 6.69 24.35
CA ALA A 928 -4.05 7.30 25.26
C ALA A 928 -4.68 7.61 26.63
N ILE A 929 -5.89 8.15 26.66
CA ILE A 929 -6.61 8.45 27.91
C ILE A 929 -7.00 7.17 28.66
N ALA A 930 -7.43 6.13 27.94
CA ALA A 930 -7.75 4.83 28.54
C ALA A 930 -6.52 4.14 29.15
N ALA A 931 -5.33 4.46 28.68
CA ALA A 931 -4.06 3.92 29.17
C ALA A 931 -3.40 4.79 30.26
N ASP A 932 -4.12 5.77 30.83
CA ASP A 932 -3.57 6.68 31.85
C ASP A 932 -3.07 5.93 33.10
N PRO A 933 -1.74 5.92 33.38
CA PRO A 933 -1.19 5.23 34.54
C PRO A 933 -1.55 5.88 35.88
N GLY A 934 -2.11 7.09 35.87
CA GLY A 934 -2.62 7.76 37.06
C GLY A 934 -4.04 7.37 37.48
N GLU A 935 -4.71 6.47 36.72
CA GLU A 935 -6.11 6.02 36.93
C GLU A 935 -7.10 7.18 37.17
N ALA A 936 -6.87 8.33 36.54
CA ALA A 936 -7.70 9.50 36.77
C ALA A 936 -9.10 9.36 36.16
N VAL A 937 -10.06 10.10 36.73
CA VAL A 937 -11.41 10.23 36.15
C VAL A 937 -11.38 11.33 35.08
N TRP A 938 -11.53 10.91 33.81
CA TRP A 938 -11.50 11.77 32.64
C TRP A 938 -12.90 12.11 32.12
N THR A 939 -13.10 13.35 31.69
CA THR A 939 -14.25 13.77 30.87
C THR A 939 -13.77 14.18 29.48
N THR A 940 -14.19 13.47 28.44
CA THR A 940 -13.68 13.69 27.06
C THR A 940 -14.77 14.15 26.11
N ALA A 941 -14.52 15.18 25.30
CA ALA A 941 -15.37 15.55 24.16
C ALA A 941 -14.51 15.85 22.92
N ILE A 942 -14.34 14.85 22.06
CA ILE A 942 -13.51 14.93 20.86
C ILE A 942 -14.38 14.83 19.61
N ASP A 943 -14.49 15.93 18.88
CA ASP A 943 -15.27 16.08 17.65
C ASP A 943 -14.41 15.81 16.41
N LEU A 944 -15.04 15.41 15.30
CA LEU A 944 -14.41 15.29 13.99
C LEU A 944 -14.69 16.55 13.15
N PRO A 945 -13.86 16.90 12.15
CA PRO A 945 -14.10 18.06 11.33
C PRO A 945 -15.40 17.85 10.54
N PRO A 946 -16.23 18.89 10.33
CA PRO A 946 -17.43 18.75 9.52
C PRO A 946 -17.07 18.33 8.08
N PRO A 947 -17.85 17.45 7.45
CA PRO A 947 -17.60 17.05 6.06
C PRO A 947 -17.67 18.28 5.14
N PRO A 948 -16.76 18.42 4.16
CA PRO A 948 -16.76 19.58 3.27
C PRO A 948 -18.07 19.66 2.46
N PRO A 949 -18.63 20.86 2.25
CA PRO A 949 -19.81 21.02 1.40
C PRO A 949 -19.50 20.64 -0.05
N GLU A 950 -20.43 19.92 -0.67
CA GLU A 950 -20.32 19.36 -2.02
C GLU A 950 -19.97 20.45 -3.08
N PRO A 951 -18.95 20.24 -3.94
CA PRO A 951 -18.48 21.29 -4.85
C PRO A 951 -19.40 21.47 -6.06
N ALA A 952 -19.73 22.73 -6.36
CA ALA A 952 -20.37 23.13 -7.62
C ALA A 952 -19.37 23.01 -8.80
N PRO A 953 -19.84 22.74 -10.04
CA PRO A 953 -18.95 22.47 -11.18
C PRO A 953 -18.07 23.68 -11.53
N PRO A 954 -16.77 23.49 -11.86
CA PRO A 954 -15.84 24.59 -12.03
C PRO A 954 -15.96 25.25 -13.43
N PRO A 955 -15.74 26.58 -13.54
CA PRO A 955 -15.46 27.24 -14.80
C PRO A 955 -14.01 26.96 -15.27
N PRO A 956 -13.72 27.06 -16.58
CA PRO A 956 -12.45 26.63 -17.16
C PRO A 956 -11.25 27.42 -16.63
N ALA A 957 -10.16 26.69 -16.33
CA ALA A 957 -8.95 27.17 -15.69
C ALA A 957 -7.98 27.88 -16.67
N GLU A 958 -7.39 28.98 -16.20
CA GLU A 958 -6.11 29.48 -16.70
C GLU A 958 -4.95 28.76 -15.96
N PRO A 959 -3.81 28.51 -16.61
CA PRO A 959 -2.74 27.66 -16.07
C PRO A 959 -1.93 28.37 -14.98
N VAL A 960 -1.70 27.66 -13.87
CA VAL A 960 -0.70 28.00 -12.84
C VAL A 960 0.44 27.00 -12.97
N GLU A 961 1.67 27.50 -13.11
CA GLU A 961 2.88 26.68 -13.26
C GLU A 961 3.32 26.04 -11.92
N PRO A 962 3.92 24.83 -11.95
CA PRO A 962 4.44 24.17 -10.75
C PRO A 962 5.77 24.81 -10.29
N ILE A 963 5.88 25.04 -8.98
CA ILE A 963 7.15 25.39 -8.33
C ILE A 963 7.93 24.09 -8.10
N SER A 964 9.08 23.92 -8.75
CA SER A 964 10.01 22.83 -8.46
C SER A 964 10.83 23.17 -7.21
N VAL A 965 10.80 22.29 -6.20
CA VAL A 965 11.71 22.35 -5.05
C VAL A 965 12.97 21.55 -5.39
N ASP A 966 14.12 22.22 -5.43
CA ASP A 966 15.41 21.62 -5.74
C ASP A 966 16.05 21.00 -4.47
N ILE A 967 15.97 19.68 -4.33
CA ILE A 967 16.61 18.91 -3.25
C ILE A 967 18.03 18.43 -3.62
N SER A 968 18.54 18.78 -4.82
CA SER A 968 19.83 18.25 -5.33
C SER A 968 21.02 18.64 -4.45
N ALA A 969 20.97 19.82 -3.83
CA ALA A 969 22.04 20.33 -2.98
C ALA A 969 22.24 19.54 -1.68
N CYS A 970 21.21 18.83 -1.21
CA CYS A 970 21.23 18.15 0.08
C CYS A 970 21.18 16.61 -0.05
N ALA A 971 20.88 16.07 -1.25
CA ALA A 971 20.87 14.63 -1.52
C ALA A 971 22.28 13.99 -1.56
N ALA A 972 23.31 14.73 -1.99
CA ALA A 972 24.66 14.19 -2.17
C ALA A 972 25.34 13.76 -0.84
N PRO A 973 25.29 14.55 0.26
CA PRO A 973 25.81 14.13 1.57
C PRO A 973 25.16 12.83 2.11
N ILE A 974 23.84 12.68 1.90
CA ILE A 974 23.08 11.51 2.37
C ILE A 974 23.44 10.25 1.57
N ALA A 975 23.68 10.39 0.27
CA ALA A 975 24.19 9.31 -0.58
C ALA A 975 25.61 8.90 -0.16
N GLU A 976 26.47 9.87 0.15
CA GLU A 976 27.84 9.62 0.64
C GLU A 976 27.84 8.93 2.01
N PHE A 977 26.95 9.33 2.92
CA PHE A 977 26.74 8.67 4.21
C PHE A 977 26.40 7.18 4.03
N SER A 978 25.45 6.88 3.14
CA SER A 978 25.00 5.52 2.84
C SER A 978 26.10 4.65 2.23
N ALA A 979 26.97 5.24 1.39
CA ALA A 979 28.09 4.53 0.78
C ALA A 979 29.16 4.07 1.79
N ARG A 980 29.30 4.75 2.94
CA ARG A 980 30.28 4.38 3.99
C ARG A 980 29.86 3.18 4.85
N ASN A 981 28.58 2.78 4.80
CA ASN A 981 27.99 1.70 5.61
C ASN A 981 28.35 1.81 7.12
N SER A 982 28.13 3.00 7.68
CA SER A 982 28.57 3.37 9.04
C SER A 982 27.62 2.91 10.16
N ILE A 983 26.40 2.48 9.81
CA ILE A 983 25.42 1.95 10.75
C ILE A 983 25.59 0.44 10.87
N LEU A 984 26.11 0.00 12.01
CA LEU A 984 26.41 -1.39 12.31
C LEU A 984 25.38 -1.96 13.29
N PHE A 985 25.09 -3.25 13.15
CA PHE A 985 24.17 -3.99 14.02
C PHE A 985 24.87 -5.15 14.71
N GLN A 986 24.35 -5.56 15.87
CA GLN A 986 24.75 -6.81 16.49
C GLN A 986 24.37 -8.01 15.60
N SER A 987 25.20 -9.06 15.63
CA SER A 987 25.00 -10.25 14.80
C SER A 987 23.63 -10.89 15.07
N GLY A 988 22.87 -11.18 14.00
CA GLY A 988 21.53 -11.77 14.07
C GLY A 988 20.43 -10.90 14.68
N ALA A 989 20.70 -9.62 14.97
CA ALA A 989 19.74 -8.73 15.62
C ALA A 989 19.53 -7.40 14.85
N ALA A 990 18.43 -6.74 15.17
CA ALA A 990 18.10 -5.36 14.76
C ALA A 990 18.50 -4.33 15.83
N LEU A 991 19.51 -4.66 16.66
CA LEU A 991 20.04 -3.76 17.67
C LEU A 991 21.25 -2.99 17.11
N ILE A 992 21.13 -1.67 17.00
CA ILE A 992 22.20 -0.78 16.52
C ILE A 992 23.37 -0.82 17.51
N ALA A 993 24.59 -0.95 17.00
CA ALA A 993 25.80 -0.97 17.82
C ALA A 993 26.08 0.44 18.37
N ALA A 994 26.52 0.53 19.62
CA ALA A 994 26.83 1.82 20.28
C ALA A 994 27.90 2.66 19.54
N GLY A 995 28.71 2.04 18.69
CA GLY A 995 29.68 2.75 17.83
C GLY A 995 29.04 3.52 16.66
N SER A 996 27.74 3.32 16.39
CA SER A 996 27.02 3.96 15.27
C SER A 996 26.25 5.22 15.68
N ASP A 997 26.28 5.63 16.95
CA ASP A 997 25.59 6.84 17.40
C ASP A 997 26.13 8.11 16.71
N ALA A 998 27.44 8.24 16.54
CA ALA A 998 28.04 9.36 15.82
C ALA A 998 27.64 9.41 14.33
N ALA A 999 27.45 8.25 13.70
CA ALA A 999 26.97 8.16 12.33
C ALA A 999 25.49 8.55 12.22
N LEU A 1000 24.67 8.15 13.20
CA LEU A 1000 23.27 8.58 13.25
C LEU A 1000 23.14 10.08 13.47
N ASP A 1001 23.99 10.67 14.31
CA ASP A 1001 23.99 12.12 14.55
C ASP A 1001 24.43 12.91 13.31
N GLU A 1002 25.41 12.39 12.55
CA GLU A 1002 25.81 12.93 11.24
C GLU A 1002 24.64 12.90 10.25
N LEU A 1003 23.97 11.74 10.11
CA LEU A 1003 22.82 11.58 9.23
C LEU A 1003 21.67 12.53 9.60
N VAL A 1004 21.44 12.81 10.89
CA VAL A 1004 20.43 13.79 11.31
C VAL A 1004 20.77 15.20 10.84
N LEU A 1005 22.05 15.59 10.83
CA LEU A 1005 22.46 16.89 10.31
C LEU A 1005 22.21 17.00 8.80
N ASP A 1006 22.52 15.94 8.06
CA ASP A 1006 22.28 15.88 6.62
C ASP A 1006 20.77 15.90 6.28
N LEU A 1007 19.95 15.15 7.04
CA LEU A 1007 18.50 15.14 6.86
C LEU A 1007 17.82 16.47 7.23
N LYS A 1008 18.39 17.21 8.19
CA LYS A 1008 17.94 18.57 8.52
C LYS A 1008 18.26 19.58 7.41
N ALA A 1009 19.29 19.34 6.61
CA ALA A 1009 19.60 20.14 5.43
C ALA A 1009 18.66 19.85 4.24
N CYS A 1010 17.88 18.75 4.28
CA CYS A 1010 16.83 18.42 3.32
C CYS A 1010 15.43 18.43 3.96
N PRO A 1011 14.84 19.53 4.45
CA PRO A 1011 13.57 19.49 5.21
C PRO A 1011 12.37 18.91 4.43
N ASP A 1012 12.34 19.10 3.11
CA ASP A 1012 11.16 18.85 2.25
C ASP A 1012 11.25 17.53 1.44
N ALA A 1013 12.22 16.67 1.75
CA ALA A 1013 12.41 15.41 1.05
C ALA A 1013 11.78 14.22 1.79
N VAL A 1014 11.09 13.31 1.11
CA VAL A 1014 10.75 12.00 1.65
C VAL A 1014 12.01 11.15 1.76
N VAL A 1015 12.22 10.47 2.89
CA VAL A 1015 13.44 9.72 3.21
C VAL A 1015 13.08 8.24 3.34
N HIS A 1016 13.71 7.39 2.54
CA HIS A 1016 13.61 5.94 2.65
C HIS A 1016 14.84 5.38 3.34
N ILE A 1017 14.62 4.56 4.37
CA ILE A 1017 15.65 3.80 5.09
C ILE A 1017 15.51 2.35 4.64
N GLU A 1018 16.49 1.86 3.90
CA GLU A 1018 16.45 0.58 3.21
C GLU A 1018 17.42 -0.42 3.86
N GLY A 1019 16.89 -1.51 4.39
CA GLY A 1019 17.66 -2.58 5.01
C GLY A 1019 18.01 -3.72 4.05
N HIS A 1020 19.26 -4.19 4.12
CA HIS A 1020 19.76 -5.33 3.35
C HIS A 1020 20.50 -6.35 4.22
N THR A 1021 20.46 -7.62 3.82
CA THR A 1021 21.19 -8.74 4.45
C THR A 1021 22.13 -9.43 3.46
N ASP A 1022 23.00 -10.30 3.97
CA ASP A 1022 23.71 -11.28 3.15
C ASP A 1022 22.81 -12.49 2.85
N ALA A 1023 23.26 -13.40 1.99
CA ALA A 1023 22.51 -14.60 1.59
C ALA A 1023 22.60 -15.77 2.60
N ASP A 1024 23.05 -15.51 3.82
CA ASP A 1024 23.15 -16.55 4.85
C ASP A 1024 21.83 -16.65 5.62
N GLY A 1025 21.15 -17.79 5.52
CA GLY A 1025 19.95 -18.08 6.30
C GLY A 1025 18.72 -18.33 5.44
N ASP A 1026 17.55 -18.18 6.05
CA ASP A 1026 16.26 -18.30 5.38
C ASP A 1026 15.83 -16.95 4.81
N GLU A 1027 15.35 -16.93 3.57
CA GLU A 1027 15.00 -15.72 2.83
C GLU A 1027 13.91 -14.89 3.55
N ALA A 1028 12.90 -15.54 4.14
CA ALA A 1028 11.82 -14.86 4.84
C ALA A 1028 12.30 -14.26 6.18
N LEU A 1029 13.21 -14.95 6.88
CA LEU A 1029 13.88 -14.41 8.07
C LEU A 1029 14.82 -13.26 7.74
N ASN A 1030 15.52 -13.32 6.61
CA ASN A 1030 16.40 -12.26 6.11
C ASN A 1030 15.59 -11.02 5.72
N LEU A 1031 14.44 -11.18 5.07
CA LEU A 1031 13.52 -10.10 4.78
C LEU A 1031 13.00 -9.44 6.08
N ALA A 1032 12.50 -10.23 7.03
CA ALA A 1032 12.01 -9.72 8.32
C ALA A 1032 13.11 -9.00 9.11
N LEU A 1033 14.34 -9.53 9.12
CA LEU A 1033 15.49 -8.92 9.78
C LEU A 1033 15.90 -7.59 9.11
N SER A 1034 15.81 -7.50 7.78
CA SER A 1034 16.11 -6.28 7.03
C SER A 1034 15.12 -5.15 7.34
N VAL A 1035 13.81 -5.46 7.41
CA VAL A 1035 12.76 -4.51 7.80
C VAL A 1035 12.98 -4.04 9.24
N ALA A 1036 13.21 -4.97 10.17
CA ALA A 1036 13.41 -4.64 11.58
C ALA A 1036 14.65 -3.73 11.80
N ARG A 1037 15.70 -3.89 10.98
CA ARG A 1037 16.88 -3.01 11.01
C ARG A 1037 16.60 -1.61 10.47
N ALA A 1038 15.84 -1.52 9.37
CA ALA A 1038 15.40 -0.24 8.83
C ALA A 1038 14.51 0.52 9.83
N GLU A 1039 13.56 -0.16 10.47
CA GLU A 1039 12.71 0.39 11.52
C GLU A 1039 13.51 0.85 12.74
N ALA A 1040 14.54 0.08 13.15
CA ALA A 1040 15.43 0.49 14.23
C ALA A 1040 16.17 1.80 13.92
N VAL A 1041 16.58 2.01 12.67
CA VAL A 1041 17.21 3.27 12.23
C VAL A 1041 16.19 4.41 12.16
N VAL A 1042 14.98 4.17 11.64
CA VAL A 1042 13.88 5.16 11.68
C VAL A 1042 13.62 5.61 13.12
N ASN A 1043 13.46 4.67 14.05
CA ASN A 1043 13.26 4.97 15.47
C ASN A 1043 14.43 5.76 16.07
N ALA A 1044 15.67 5.44 15.67
CA ALA A 1044 16.86 6.15 16.08
C ALA A 1044 16.95 7.58 15.53
N LEU A 1045 16.42 7.84 14.32
CA LEU A 1045 16.35 9.17 13.71
C LEU A 1045 15.20 10.01 14.28
N VAL A 1046 14.04 9.39 14.51
CA VAL A 1046 12.87 10.03 15.16
C VAL A 1046 13.24 10.49 16.57
N SER A 1047 13.92 9.64 17.35
CA SER A 1047 14.40 10.02 18.70
C SER A 1047 15.45 11.14 18.69
N ARG A 1048 16.07 11.42 17.53
CA ARG A 1048 17.03 12.51 17.31
C ARG A 1048 16.42 13.73 16.62
N GLY A 1049 15.09 13.75 16.45
CA GLY A 1049 14.33 14.92 16.00
C GLY A 1049 14.13 15.04 14.50
N VAL A 1050 14.24 13.94 13.73
CA VAL A 1050 13.80 13.90 12.33
C VAL A 1050 12.29 13.60 12.28
N THR A 1051 11.53 14.38 11.51
CA THR A 1051 10.07 14.26 11.43
C THR A 1051 9.64 12.88 10.92
N PRO A 1052 8.81 12.12 11.66
CA PRO A 1052 8.40 10.76 11.26
C PRO A 1052 7.61 10.71 9.94
N ALA A 1053 6.83 11.75 9.64
CA ALA A 1053 5.93 11.80 8.48
C ALA A 1053 6.65 11.69 7.11
N ARG A 1054 7.98 11.83 7.12
CA ARG A 1054 8.83 11.77 5.93
C ARG A 1054 9.87 10.66 5.99
N LEU A 1055 9.77 9.71 6.94
CA LEU A 1055 10.68 8.57 7.07
C LEU A 1055 9.94 7.26 6.76
N TYR A 1056 10.45 6.47 5.82
CA TYR A 1056 9.88 5.18 5.41
C TYR A 1056 10.90 4.06 5.60
N ALA A 1057 10.58 3.03 6.39
CA ALA A 1057 11.42 1.84 6.51
C ALA A 1057 11.05 0.81 5.42
N VAL A 1058 12.04 0.36 4.65
CA VAL A 1058 11.88 -0.67 3.63
C VAL A 1058 12.91 -1.77 3.86
N GLY A 1059 12.52 -3.04 3.76
CA GLY A 1059 13.44 -4.17 3.86
C GLY A 1059 13.50 -4.93 2.55
N TYR A 1060 14.72 -5.18 2.06
CA TYR A 1060 14.96 -5.92 0.82
C TYR A 1060 15.53 -7.33 1.06
N GLY A 1061 15.77 -7.72 2.31
CA GLY A 1061 16.43 -9.00 2.61
C GLY A 1061 17.73 -9.16 1.83
N GLU A 1062 17.91 -10.32 1.21
CA GLU A 1062 19.09 -10.65 0.39
C GLU A 1062 18.92 -10.36 -1.11
N THR A 1063 17.79 -9.78 -1.54
CA THR A 1063 17.42 -9.69 -2.97
C THR A 1063 18.19 -8.60 -3.75
N ALA A 1064 18.93 -7.73 -3.06
CA ALA A 1064 19.71 -6.65 -3.65
C ALA A 1064 21.18 -6.61 -3.14
N PRO A 1065 22.00 -7.63 -3.48
CA PRO A 1065 23.42 -7.69 -3.09
C PRO A 1065 24.26 -6.70 -3.91
N ILE A 1066 25.23 -6.04 -3.26
CA ILE A 1066 26.19 -5.11 -3.89
C ILE A 1066 27.59 -5.70 -3.99
N ALA A 1067 27.82 -6.86 -3.39
CA ALA A 1067 29.06 -7.59 -3.42
C ALA A 1067 28.79 -9.10 -3.41
N ASP A 1068 29.80 -9.88 -3.76
CA ASP A 1068 29.71 -11.34 -3.83
C ASP A 1068 29.43 -11.97 -2.44
N ASN A 1069 28.31 -12.69 -2.32
CA ASN A 1069 27.93 -13.40 -1.10
C ASN A 1069 28.82 -14.61 -0.80
N ASP A 1070 29.69 -15.04 -1.71
CA ASP A 1070 30.58 -16.18 -1.46
C ASP A 1070 31.82 -15.80 -0.63
N THR A 1071 32.06 -14.50 -0.40
CA THR A 1071 33.20 -14.03 0.39
C THR A 1071 32.76 -13.36 1.70
N ALA A 1072 33.52 -13.56 2.79
CA ALA A 1072 33.24 -12.92 4.08
C ALA A 1072 33.26 -11.38 3.99
N GLN A 1073 34.06 -10.83 3.07
CA GLN A 1073 34.11 -9.40 2.79
C GLN A 1073 32.86 -8.92 2.06
N GLY A 1074 32.38 -9.65 1.05
CA GLY A 1074 31.16 -9.28 0.31
C GLY A 1074 29.89 -9.44 1.13
N LYS A 1075 29.79 -10.49 1.97
CA LYS A 1075 28.72 -10.61 2.98
C LYS A 1075 28.65 -9.40 3.91
N ARG A 1076 29.80 -8.89 4.36
CA ARG A 1076 29.86 -7.70 5.21
C ARG A 1076 29.38 -6.44 4.49
N LEU A 1077 29.62 -6.32 3.19
CA LEU A 1077 29.14 -5.20 2.37
C LEU A 1077 27.63 -5.30 2.07
N ASN A 1078 27.10 -6.53 1.93
CA ASN A 1078 25.67 -6.75 1.70
C ASN A 1078 24.82 -6.46 2.94
N ARG A 1079 25.35 -6.67 4.15
CA ARG A 1079 24.73 -6.22 5.41
C ARG A 1079 24.88 -4.71 5.58
N ARG A 1080 23.90 -3.94 5.10
CA ARG A 1080 23.95 -2.47 5.10
C ARG A 1080 22.59 -1.82 5.30
N ILE A 1081 22.62 -0.52 5.61
CA ILE A 1081 21.47 0.39 5.54
C ILE A 1081 21.78 1.42 4.45
N VAL A 1082 20.83 1.61 3.54
CA VAL A 1082 20.88 2.65 2.52
C VAL A 1082 19.82 3.70 2.86
N VAL A 1083 20.17 4.98 2.75
CA VAL A 1083 19.25 6.09 2.95
C VAL A 1083 19.10 6.83 1.63
N THR A 1084 17.88 6.92 1.13
CA THR A 1084 17.55 7.64 -0.11
C THR A 1084 16.55 8.75 0.17
N VAL A 1085 16.60 9.82 -0.64
CA VAL A 1085 15.70 10.98 -0.49
C VAL A 1085 15.00 11.32 -1.81
N GLN A 1086 13.72 11.68 -1.76
CA GLN A 1086 12.85 11.97 -2.92
C GLN A 1086 12.00 13.23 -2.68
N PRO A 1087 11.56 13.99 -3.70
CA PRO A 1087 10.66 15.13 -3.52
C PRO A 1087 9.25 14.69 -3.07
N GLU A 1088 8.54 15.52 -2.31
CA GLU A 1088 7.22 15.21 -1.69
C GLU A 1088 6.06 14.96 -2.69
N HIS A 1089 6.27 15.04 -4.01
CA HIS A 1089 5.23 14.79 -5.01
C HIS A 1089 5.68 13.73 -6.03
N TYR A 1090 5.30 12.49 -5.74
CA TYR A 1090 5.17 11.39 -6.69
C TYR A 1090 3.84 10.68 -6.50
#